data_AF-K9ZJM0-F1
#
_entry.id   AF-K9ZJM0-F1
#
_cell.length_a   1.000
_cell.length_b   1.000
_cell.length_c   1.000
_cell.angle_alpha   90.00
_cell.angle_beta   90.00
_cell.angle_gamma   90.00
#
_symmetry.space_group_name_H-M   'P 1'
#
loop_
_entity.id
_entity.type
_entity.pdbx_description
1 polymer ?
#
loop_
_entity_poly.entity_id
_entity_poly.type
_entity_poly.pdbx_seq_one_letter_code
_entity_poly.pdbx_strand_id
1 'polypeptide(L)'
;MATRRGCGFYSESARKKELELLPQLTEQINDTGAILVRERKWEQAKNCFKSVIELDPDCVLGHYNLGCVLQNQKYYPEAIFSYHRALKINANHIDALKNLGYVYYKNGQGDLAEKCFQKILQLNPNHAETYEILGFIAGEQGKLSECISLLNEALKINPNNPKLHSCFLFNLSSLISFTPQQILDSTQLWYEQQVVNQWLPTLTTNRNDKTPHRRLRIGYISPDFRRHSVSTFIKPIFQHHDRTQVEVFCYGEVNEPDAITDEIIDICDAWRSTVGLSDLQVAELIQTDHIDILVDLAGHTANNRMIVLGIKPAPIQTTYLGYFATTGLPTIDYWITDEVLHPHDTQEKTSETIWRLPRCYVGYEPLKNAPEVTELPCKKTGIFTFSSFNNLRKLTPETFALWIEILKAVPNSRLVLKCASSDVFSPLIAEKIQTPFVEQGIDPKRIFLYGGYAADEDHLNLYNQVDLHLDSLPYTGCTTTCEALWMGVPTITVAGTRKMERMSASILHSVGLDDCIAYSAVEYVEKAIALARNPDYLQSLRSTMRERVQHSPLLDVKNMTSTLEAAYRQMWQIYIEQESKIATSENPPTNASFPVDLEFADAVNYYQQYLENNPNDAQAYYYLGQAYQGLDDVENAIPSYLQSLAINRSSAATYQALGQLLAEQELIDQAEKYYRCAVLVEPNNSEIQQNLKLFLQQYCSKTAKKIIPIFLKNANNSEELKYFKFIDADHLQPDECLVEIEGGIKICIKNDLNSLTSYVLLEQGDWFEPEMEFVRKLITPGMEILDIGANHGVYTLTMARLLQGQGKITAYEPASSVVSLLRKGVEANGFTNVEIINAGLSDCEGEATLFLSTNSELNSLQQDGLSQQQETIKLLNLDRELEQHNWQKIDFIKLDAEGEEAKILAGGKRFFFEQSPLIMFELKHGKHINMRLIQLFQNLGYETYYLVSSIGCLVPFDVNQPVDGYQLNLFACKIERSQQLAERGLLVTEIPEKPLLTNPSYWLEAIAILNYATPFLNQWQEYATVSKTDSQVYLEGLNYFFLAKTPSLSQSEQFAALKYSFECIQQAVQAKPSLTRYCSLARVAAELGKRQVSVETLQQLITYLNSGSLIKVDEPFLPVSQQYDHQIFNNNLQDWLLVSIIETFENRRVFSSYFSVQQTVSLLNQIVQKPFHSHQSESRLILANKRIEGELYAIGSIKI
;
A
#
# COMPACT_ATOMS: atom_id res chain seq x y z
N MET A 1 -15.39 57.31 -16.58
CA MET A 1 -14.46 58.45 -16.72
C MET A 1 -13.06 57.87 -16.85
N ALA A 2 -12.16 58.20 -17.77
CA ALA A 2 -12.08 59.17 -18.86
C ALA A 2 -11.02 58.65 -19.87
N THR A 3 -11.00 59.19 -21.09
CA THR A 3 -10.19 58.71 -22.23
C THR A 3 -8.82 59.40 -22.39
N ARG A 4 -7.89 58.65 -23.01
CA ARG A 4 -6.67 58.99 -23.80
C ARG A 4 -5.33 59.24 -23.07
N ARG A 5 -4.33 58.39 -23.34
CA ARG A 5 -3.23 58.60 -24.34
C ARG A 5 -2.24 57.41 -24.38
N GLY A 6 -1.86 56.95 -25.59
CA GLY A 6 -0.50 56.46 -25.88
C GLY A 6 -0.28 54.97 -26.20
N CYS A 7 -0.02 54.70 -27.49
CA CYS A 7 0.81 53.61 -28.06
C CYS A 7 0.36 52.15 -27.97
N GLY A 8 -0.06 51.62 -29.13
CA GLY A 8 0.10 50.21 -29.48
C GLY A 8 1.51 49.91 -30.01
N PHE A 9 1.89 48.64 -29.86
CA PHE A 9 3.02 47.85 -30.40
C PHE A 9 3.74 47.10 -29.27
N TYR A 10 3.15 45.99 -28.82
CA TYR A 10 3.94 44.89 -28.26
C TYR A 10 4.44 44.04 -29.44
N SER A 11 5.75 43.77 -29.50
CA SER A 11 6.37 42.99 -30.58
C SER A 11 5.95 41.52 -30.51
N GLU A 12 5.77 40.86 -31.66
CA GLU A 12 5.54 39.40 -31.73
C GLU A 12 6.60 38.58 -30.99
N SER A 13 7.83 39.12 -30.82
CA SER A 13 8.91 38.48 -30.07
C SER A 13 8.67 38.43 -28.56
N ALA A 14 7.97 39.42 -27.98
CA ALA A 14 7.65 39.43 -26.55
C ALA A 14 6.56 38.41 -26.23
N ARG A 15 5.56 38.30 -27.13
CA ARG A 15 4.46 37.33 -27.02
C ARG A 15 4.95 35.89 -27.17
N LYS A 16 5.95 35.64 -28.02
CA LYS A 16 6.55 34.31 -28.21
C LYS A 16 7.35 33.84 -26.99
N LYS A 17 8.08 34.76 -26.35
CA LYS A 17 8.86 34.48 -25.12
C LYS A 17 7.99 34.29 -23.87
N GLU A 18 6.82 34.93 -23.82
CA GLU A 18 5.78 34.67 -22.81
C GLU A 18 5.16 33.27 -22.94
N LEU A 19 5.00 32.76 -24.17
CA LEU A 19 4.49 31.40 -24.44
C LEU A 19 5.52 30.30 -24.13
N GLU A 20 6.83 30.56 -24.27
CA GLU A 20 7.92 29.60 -23.95
C GLU A 20 8.11 29.37 -22.44
N LEU A 21 7.86 30.39 -21.60
CA LEU A 21 7.97 30.29 -20.13
C LEU A 21 6.68 29.80 -19.44
N LEU A 22 5.60 29.65 -20.20
CA LEU A 22 4.26 29.31 -19.72
C LEU A 22 4.21 27.96 -18.97
N PRO A 23 4.84 26.86 -19.46
CA PRO A 23 4.79 25.56 -18.79
C PRO A 23 5.56 25.52 -17.45
N GLN A 24 6.76 26.09 -17.40
CA GLN A 24 7.56 26.18 -16.16
C GLN A 24 6.85 27.01 -15.08
N LEU A 25 6.26 28.14 -15.48
CA LEU A 25 5.45 28.96 -14.60
C LEU A 25 4.19 28.20 -14.12
N THR A 26 3.59 27.38 -14.99
CA THR A 26 2.42 26.54 -14.70
C THR A 26 2.75 25.45 -13.68
N GLU A 27 3.85 24.73 -13.82
CA GLU A 27 4.28 23.72 -12.84
C GLU A 27 4.70 24.36 -11.49
N GLN A 28 5.44 25.46 -11.50
CA GLN A 28 5.82 26.16 -10.27
C GLN A 28 4.59 26.68 -9.50
N ILE A 29 3.59 27.21 -10.21
CA ILE A 29 2.32 27.63 -9.61
C ILE A 29 1.54 26.39 -9.11
N ASN A 30 1.58 25.27 -9.83
CA ASN A 30 0.95 24.01 -9.40
C ASN A 30 1.55 23.47 -8.10
N ASP A 31 2.87 23.42 -7.97
CA ASP A 31 3.56 22.96 -6.76
C ASP A 31 3.34 23.89 -5.58
N THR A 32 3.35 25.20 -5.83
CA THR A 32 2.96 26.20 -4.84
C THR A 32 1.52 25.96 -4.39
N GLY A 33 0.62 25.70 -5.33
CA GLY A 33 -0.76 25.31 -5.05
C GLY A 33 -0.85 24.07 -4.17
N ALA A 34 -0.06 23.02 -4.45
CA ALA A 34 -0.04 21.78 -3.69
C ALA A 34 0.48 21.97 -2.24
N ILE A 35 1.50 22.81 -2.04
CA ILE A 35 1.97 23.21 -0.71
C ILE A 35 0.87 23.97 0.04
N LEU A 36 0.23 24.92 -0.62
CA LEU A 36 -0.88 25.70 -0.04
C LEU A 36 -2.08 24.83 0.33
N VAL A 37 -2.34 23.75 -0.42
CA VAL A 37 -3.33 22.73 -0.06
C VAL A 37 -2.96 22.04 1.25
N ARG A 38 -1.69 21.64 1.43
CA ARG A 38 -1.22 21.02 2.69
C ARG A 38 -1.33 21.98 3.88
N GLU A 39 -1.08 23.27 3.64
CA GLU A 39 -1.27 24.33 4.63
C GLU A 39 -2.74 24.76 4.82
N ARG A 40 -3.68 24.12 4.11
CA ARG A 40 -5.13 24.44 4.10
C ARG A 40 -5.45 25.89 3.69
N LYS A 41 -4.58 26.53 2.93
CA LYS A 41 -4.77 27.87 2.35
C LYS A 41 -5.56 27.78 1.03
N TRP A 42 -6.81 27.32 1.13
CA TRP A 42 -7.65 26.90 0.00
C TRP A 42 -7.83 27.95 -1.10
N GLU A 43 -8.10 29.21 -0.75
CA GLU A 43 -8.30 30.27 -1.75
C GLU A 43 -7.01 30.62 -2.51
N GLN A 44 -5.87 30.56 -1.82
CA GLN A 44 -4.57 30.80 -2.47
C GLN A 44 -4.24 29.63 -3.41
N ALA A 45 -4.44 28.39 -2.95
CA ALA A 45 -4.28 27.20 -3.79
C ALA A 45 -5.21 27.20 -5.01
N LYS A 46 -6.47 27.58 -4.83
CA LYS A 46 -7.46 27.72 -5.91
C LYS A 46 -7.03 28.74 -6.96
N ASN A 47 -6.50 29.89 -6.52
CA ASN A 47 -6.00 30.91 -7.43
C ASN A 47 -4.76 30.41 -8.17
N CYS A 48 -3.86 29.69 -7.51
CA CYS A 48 -2.75 29.01 -8.17
C CYS A 48 -3.26 28.09 -9.27
N PHE A 49 -4.15 27.14 -8.97
CA PHE A 49 -4.63 26.19 -9.99
C PHE A 49 -5.49 26.84 -11.09
N LYS A 50 -6.18 27.95 -10.80
CA LYS A 50 -6.84 28.75 -11.85
C LYS A 50 -5.82 29.41 -12.77
N SER A 51 -4.74 29.97 -12.22
CA SER A 51 -3.65 30.50 -13.03
C SER A 51 -3.00 29.39 -13.86
N VAL A 52 -2.80 28.20 -13.30
CA VAL A 52 -2.34 27.01 -14.06
C VAL A 52 -3.26 26.75 -15.27
N ILE A 53 -4.58 26.83 -15.10
CA ILE A 53 -5.56 26.60 -16.18
C ILE A 53 -5.67 27.78 -17.16
N GLU A 54 -5.45 29.01 -16.71
CA GLU A 54 -5.41 30.20 -17.57
C GLU A 54 -4.18 30.20 -18.47
N LEU A 55 -3.06 29.70 -17.93
CA LEU A 55 -1.80 29.52 -18.63
C LEU A 55 -1.87 28.29 -19.56
N ASP A 56 -2.32 27.15 -19.06
CA ASP A 56 -2.53 25.92 -19.85
C ASP A 56 -3.95 25.33 -19.64
N PRO A 57 -4.89 25.64 -20.54
CA PRO A 57 -6.25 25.10 -20.48
C PRO A 57 -6.37 23.57 -20.61
N ASP A 58 -5.34 22.87 -21.09
CA ASP A 58 -5.33 21.41 -21.28
C ASP A 58 -4.42 20.70 -20.24
N CYS A 59 -3.97 21.39 -19.18
CA CYS A 59 -3.21 20.79 -18.09
C CYS A 59 -4.09 19.85 -17.23
N VAL A 60 -3.86 18.54 -17.32
CA VAL A 60 -4.61 17.53 -16.55
C VAL A 60 -4.47 17.75 -15.05
N LEU A 61 -3.26 17.99 -14.56
CA LEU A 61 -2.99 18.20 -13.14
C LEU A 61 -3.55 19.52 -12.62
N GLY A 62 -3.57 20.59 -13.43
CA GLY A 62 -4.23 21.84 -13.08
C GLY A 62 -5.72 21.67 -12.86
N HIS A 63 -6.41 21.00 -13.78
CA HIS A 63 -7.82 20.66 -13.63
C HIS A 63 -8.07 19.67 -12.50
N TYR A 64 -7.25 18.63 -12.34
CA TYR A 64 -7.37 17.66 -11.26
C TYR A 64 -7.17 18.31 -9.88
N ASN A 65 -6.09 19.08 -9.69
CA ASN A 65 -5.78 19.75 -8.44
C ASN A 65 -6.76 20.86 -8.11
N LEU A 66 -7.23 21.63 -9.11
CA LEU A 66 -8.36 22.54 -8.91
C LEU A 66 -9.61 21.76 -8.45
N GLY A 67 -9.89 20.61 -9.09
CA GLY A 67 -10.94 19.69 -8.68
C GLY A 67 -10.79 19.25 -7.22
N CYS A 68 -9.58 18.90 -6.78
CA CYS A 68 -9.26 18.52 -5.40
C CYS A 68 -9.50 19.67 -4.42
N VAL A 69 -9.07 20.90 -4.74
CA VAL A 69 -9.34 22.07 -3.89
C VAL A 69 -10.83 22.35 -3.81
N LEU A 70 -11.53 22.36 -4.94
CA LEU A 70 -12.97 22.59 -4.99
C LEU A 70 -13.73 21.50 -4.24
N GLN A 71 -13.31 20.24 -4.33
CA GLN A 71 -13.86 19.13 -3.55
C GLN A 71 -13.68 19.36 -2.05
N ASN A 72 -12.49 19.76 -1.59
CA ASN A 72 -12.23 20.07 -0.17
C ASN A 72 -13.06 21.26 0.32
N GLN A 73 -13.30 22.24 -0.55
CA GLN A 73 -14.20 23.37 -0.30
C GLN A 73 -15.71 23.02 -0.49
N LYS A 74 -16.03 21.77 -0.86
CA LYS A 74 -17.38 21.28 -1.17
C LYS A 74 -18.09 21.97 -2.35
N TYR A 75 -17.34 22.61 -3.24
CA TYR A 75 -17.84 23.13 -4.53
C TYR A 75 -17.93 21.97 -5.55
N TYR A 76 -18.85 21.04 -5.31
CA TYR A 76 -18.93 19.78 -6.08
C TYR A 76 -19.23 19.96 -7.57
N PRO A 77 -20.16 20.84 -8.03
CA PRO A 77 -20.39 21.03 -9.46
C PRO A 77 -19.14 21.51 -10.21
N GLU A 78 -18.40 22.44 -9.62
CA GLU A 78 -17.16 22.95 -10.17
C GLU A 78 -16.05 21.89 -10.10
N ALA A 79 -15.96 21.11 -9.01
CA ALA A 79 -15.04 19.99 -8.91
C ALA A 79 -15.31 18.92 -9.99
N ILE A 80 -16.58 18.56 -10.20
CA ILE A 80 -17.01 17.64 -11.27
C ILE A 80 -16.61 18.19 -12.63
N PHE A 81 -16.85 19.48 -12.89
CA PHE A 81 -16.45 20.11 -14.13
C PHE A 81 -14.93 20.03 -14.33
N SER A 82 -14.15 20.35 -13.31
CA SER A 82 -12.70 20.26 -13.32
C SER A 82 -12.21 18.82 -13.54
N TYR A 83 -12.74 17.83 -12.84
CA TYR A 83 -12.37 16.43 -13.08
C TYR A 83 -12.81 15.93 -14.46
N HIS A 84 -13.95 16.36 -14.98
CA HIS A 84 -14.33 16.06 -16.36
C HIS A 84 -13.39 16.67 -17.38
N ARG A 85 -12.87 17.87 -17.12
CA ARG A 85 -11.84 18.46 -17.97
C ARG A 85 -10.58 17.61 -17.94
N ALA A 86 -10.10 17.26 -16.74
CA ALA A 86 -8.97 16.34 -16.58
C ALA A 86 -9.19 15.01 -17.33
N LEU A 87 -10.38 14.40 -17.22
CA LEU A 87 -10.71 13.13 -17.88
C LEU A 87 -11.02 13.24 -19.37
N LYS A 88 -11.41 14.42 -19.86
CA LYS A 88 -11.54 14.67 -21.30
C LYS A 88 -10.17 14.68 -21.96
N ILE A 89 -9.16 15.14 -21.22
CA ILE A 89 -7.76 15.19 -21.67
C ILE A 89 -7.11 13.81 -21.48
N ASN A 90 -7.19 13.20 -20.30
CA ASN A 90 -6.73 11.84 -20.02
C ASN A 90 -7.86 10.96 -19.47
N ALA A 91 -8.48 10.16 -20.35
CA ALA A 91 -9.63 9.33 -20.02
C ALA A 91 -9.34 8.24 -18.97
N ASN A 92 -8.08 7.83 -18.77
CA ASN A 92 -7.70 6.72 -17.90
C ASN A 92 -6.96 7.16 -16.63
N HIS A 93 -6.98 8.46 -16.31
CA HIS A 93 -6.37 8.97 -15.08
C HIS A 93 -7.10 8.42 -13.84
N ILE A 94 -6.48 7.46 -13.15
CA ILE A 94 -7.10 6.71 -12.05
C ILE A 94 -7.50 7.64 -10.89
N ASP A 95 -6.62 8.55 -10.43
CA ASP A 95 -6.99 9.43 -9.31
C ASP A 95 -8.10 10.42 -9.64
N ALA A 96 -8.13 10.96 -10.87
CA ALA A 96 -9.22 11.80 -11.32
C ALA A 96 -10.53 10.99 -11.44
N LEU A 97 -10.50 9.74 -11.93
CA LEU A 97 -11.66 8.85 -11.93
C LEU A 97 -12.14 8.54 -10.50
N LYS A 98 -11.19 8.32 -9.58
CA LYS A 98 -11.46 7.99 -8.17
C LYS A 98 -12.11 9.16 -7.45
N ASN A 99 -11.49 10.34 -7.55
CA ASN A 99 -12.00 11.56 -6.92
C ASN A 99 -13.29 12.03 -7.59
N LEU A 100 -13.42 11.92 -8.92
CA LEU A 100 -14.68 12.16 -9.60
C LEU A 100 -15.76 11.19 -9.13
N GLY A 101 -15.46 9.90 -9.02
CA GLY A 101 -16.39 8.91 -8.50
C GLY A 101 -16.85 9.25 -7.08
N TYR A 102 -15.92 9.65 -6.22
CA TYR A 102 -16.23 10.09 -4.86
C TYR A 102 -17.08 11.38 -4.85
N VAL A 103 -16.73 12.37 -5.67
CA VAL A 103 -17.50 13.62 -5.77
C VAL A 103 -18.88 13.39 -6.37
N TYR A 104 -19.02 12.51 -7.37
CA TYR A 104 -20.32 12.10 -7.88
C TYR A 104 -21.16 11.46 -6.79
N TYR A 105 -20.58 10.59 -5.98
CA TYR A 105 -21.27 10.03 -4.83
C TYR A 105 -21.69 11.11 -3.84
N LYS A 106 -20.79 12.05 -3.49
CA LYS A 106 -21.10 13.19 -2.60
C LYS A 106 -22.08 14.20 -3.19
N ASN A 107 -22.19 14.28 -4.52
CA ASN A 107 -23.17 15.08 -5.24
C ASN A 107 -24.46 14.27 -5.55
N GLY A 108 -24.56 13.06 -4.98
CA GLY A 108 -25.69 12.13 -5.08
C GLY A 108 -25.96 11.53 -6.47
N GLN A 109 -24.97 11.55 -7.35
CA GLN A 109 -24.96 10.93 -8.68
C GLN A 109 -24.35 9.52 -8.63
N GLY A 110 -24.98 8.62 -7.88
CA GLY A 110 -24.45 7.28 -7.57
C GLY A 110 -24.12 6.42 -8.80
N ASP A 111 -24.95 6.43 -9.84
CA ASP A 111 -24.71 5.61 -11.05
C ASP A 111 -23.47 6.06 -11.82
N LEU A 112 -23.15 7.36 -11.78
CA LEU A 112 -21.94 7.89 -12.39
C LEU A 112 -20.71 7.53 -11.54
N ALA A 113 -20.85 7.57 -10.21
CA ALA A 113 -19.81 7.11 -9.30
C ALA A 113 -19.44 5.65 -9.55
N GLU A 114 -20.45 4.77 -9.66
CA GLU A 114 -20.24 3.35 -9.93
C GLU A 114 -19.51 3.11 -11.26
N LYS A 115 -19.89 3.84 -12.32
CA LYS A 115 -19.18 3.78 -13.62
C LYS A 115 -17.72 4.19 -13.50
N CYS A 116 -17.40 5.22 -12.71
CA CYS A 116 -16.02 5.62 -12.46
C CYS A 116 -15.22 4.49 -11.77
N PHE A 117 -15.78 3.89 -10.71
CA PHE A 117 -15.10 2.82 -9.98
C PHE A 117 -14.98 1.53 -10.79
N GLN A 118 -16.01 1.14 -11.54
CA GLN A 118 -15.96 0.00 -12.46
C GLN A 118 -14.88 0.20 -13.52
N LYS A 119 -14.74 1.42 -14.07
CA LYS A 119 -13.66 1.73 -15.00
C LYS A 119 -12.29 1.57 -14.35
N ILE A 120 -12.11 2.00 -13.10
CA ILE A 120 -10.85 1.78 -12.38
C ILE A 120 -10.55 0.29 -12.22
N LEU A 121 -11.54 -0.52 -11.83
CA LEU A 121 -11.36 -1.98 -11.66
C LEU A 121 -11.12 -2.72 -12.99
N GLN A 122 -11.63 -2.19 -14.11
CA GLN A 122 -11.29 -2.69 -15.45
C GLN A 122 -9.84 -2.37 -15.84
N LEU A 123 -9.35 -1.19 -15.46
CA LEU A 123 -7.96 -0.77 -15.71
C LEU A 123 -6.97 -1.46 -14.76
N ASN A 124 -7.36 -1.68 -13.52
CA ASN A 124 -6.56 -2.30 -12.47
C ASN A 124 -7.47 -3.12 -11.52
N PRO A 125 -7.61 -4.44 -11.74
CA PRO A 125 -8.40 -5.31 -10.88
C PRO A 125 -7.91 -5.40 -9.43
N ASN A 126 -6.64 -5.09 -9.15
CA ASN A 126 -6.05 -5.16 -7.81
C ASN A 126 -5.92 -3.78 -7.15
N HIS A 127 -6.81 -2.83 -7.46
CA HIS A 127 -6.79 -1.49 -6.85
C HIS A 127 -7.52 -1.46 -5.50
N ALA A 128 -6.78 -1.74 -4.41
CA ALA A 128 -7.33 -1.84 -3.05
C ALA A 128 -8.17 -0.62 -2.61
N GLU A 129 -7.71 0.60 -2.92
CA GLU A 129 -8.40 1.84 -2.54
C GLU A 129 -9.80 1.95 -3.20
N THR A 130 -9.98 1.42 -4.42
CA THR A 130 -11.31 1.40 -5.05
C THR A 130 -12.26 0.47 -4.31
N TYR A 131 -11.80 -0.72 -3.90
CA TYR A 131 -12.60 -1.63 -3.08
C TYR A 131 -12.93 -1.01 -1.72
N GLU A 132 -11.99 -0.30 -1.10
CA GLU A 132 -12.22 0.44 0.14
C GLU A 132 -13.31 1.52 -0.03
N ILE A 133 -13.21 2.35 -1.07
CA ILE A 133 -14.19 3.42 -1.34
C ILE A 133 -15.56 2.83 -1.65
N LEU A 134 -15.63 1.79 -2.47
CA LEU A 134 -16.90 1.08 -2.75
C LEU A 134 -17.48 0.48 -1.47
N GLY A 135 -16.64 -0.11 -0.62
CA GLY A 135 -17.05 -0.63 0.69
C GLY A 135 -17.61 0.47 1.59
N PHE A 136 -16.93 1.62 1.69
CA PHE A 136 -17.41 2.80 2.42
C PHE A 136 -18.78 3.26 1.89
N ILE A 137 -18.93 3.40 0.58
CA ILE A 137 -20.19 3.81 -0.07
C ILE A 137 -21.31 2.81 0.24
N ALA A 138 -21.04 1.51 0.15
CA ALA A 138 -22.00 0.46 0.49
C ALA A 138 -22.43 0.56 1.96
N GLY A 139 -21.49 0.83 2.88
CA GLY A 139 -21.77 1.03 4.30
C GLY A 139 -22.63 2.26 4.59
N GLU A 140 -22.35 3.40 3.96
CA GLU A 140 -23.19 4.61 4.05
C GLU A 140 -24.60 4.40 3.49
N GLN A 141 -24.76 3.49 2.53
CA GLN A 141 -26.06 3.09 1.97
C GLN A 141 -26.80 2.03 2.80
N GLY A 142 -26.24 1.58 3.93
CA GLY A 142 -26.82 0.53 4.77
C GLY A 142 -26.65 -0.89 4.21
N LYS A 143 -25.89 -1.07 3.13
CA LYS A 143 -25.60 -2.38 2.51
C LYS A 143 -24.40 -3.05 3.16
N LEU A 144 -24.53 -3.37 4.44
CA LEU A 144 -23.41 -3.83 5.27
C LEU A 144 -22.77 -5.14 4.79
N SER A 145 -23.54 -6.09 4.24
CA SER A 145 -22.97 -7.35 3.70
C SER A 145 -22.08 -7.11 2.47
N GLU A 146 -22.50 -6.21 1.58
CA GLU A 146 -21.71 -5.80 0.40
C GLU A 146 -20.46 -5.04 0.85
N CYS A 147 -20.60 -4.14 1.83
CA CYS A 147 -19.49 -3.41 2.45
C CYS A 147 -18.40 -4.37 2.95
N ILE A 148 -18.76 -5.37 3.75
CA ILE A 148 -17.81 -6.37 4.28
C ILE A 148 -17.14 -7.16 3.16
N SER A 149 -17.90 -7.59 2.14
CA SER A 149 -17.33 -8.30 1.00
C SER A 149 -16.27 -7.47 0.29
N LEU A 150 -16.54 -6.18 0.04
CA LEU A 150 -15.62 -5.27 -0.64
C LEU A 150 -14.38 -4.96 0.22
N LEU A 151 -14.58 -4.72 1.52
CA LEU A 151 -13.47 -4.51 2.46
C LEU A 151 -12.58 -5.75 2.58
N ASN A 152 -13.15 -6.95 2.49
CA ASN A 152 -12.38 -8.19 2.47
C ASN A 152 -11.51 -8.33 1.20
N GLU A 153 -12.01 -7.93 0.03
CA GLU A 153 -11.18 -7.88 -1.19
C GLU A 153 -10.03 -6.87 -1.04
N ALA A 154 -10.30 -5.71 -0.45
CA ALA A 154 -9.25 -4.73 -0.15
C ALA A 154 -8.20 -5.31 0.82
N LEU A 155 -8.60 -6.05 1.86
CA LEU A 155 -7.71 -6.68 2.83
C LEU A 155 -6.88 -7.83 2.24
N LYS A 156 -7.41 -8.57 1.25
CA LYS A 156 -6.61 -9.57 0.52
C LYS A 156 -5.45 -8.93 -0.23
N ILE A 157 -5.63 -7.72 -0.74
CA ILE A 157 -4.60 -6.96 -1.47
C ILE A 157 -3.64 -6.27 -0.50
N ASN A 158 -4.16 -5.72 0.60
CA ASN A 158 -3.37 -4.99 1.60
C ASN A 158 -3.67 -5.47 3.04
N PRO A 159 -3.15 -6.66 3.44
CA PRO A 159 -3.48 -7.29 4.72
C PRO A 159 -2.88 -6.56 5.94
N ASN A 160 -1.84 -5.74 5.74
CA ASN A 160 -1.13 -5.04 6.81
C ASN A 160 -1.62 -3.60 7.01
N ASN A 161 -2.83 -3.25 6.54
CA ASN A 161 -3.41 -1.93 6.73
C ASN A 161 -4.35 -1.90 7.96
N PRO A 162 -3.90 -1.35 9.11
CA PRO A 162 -4.69 -1.38 10.35
C PRO A 162 -5.97 -0.55 10.29
N LYS A 163 -5.99 0.52 9.47
CA LYS A 163 -7.16 1.38 9.27
C LYS A 163 -8.25 0.64 8.50
N LEU A 164 -7.86 -0.01 7.41
CA LEU A 164 -8.76 -0.82 6.59
C LEU A 164 -9.35 -1.98 7.42
N HIS A 165 -8.52 -2.66 8.21
CA HIS A 165 -8.98 -3.75 9.04
C HIS A 165 -9.91 -3.26 10.18
N SER A 166 -9.65 -2.11 10.80
CA SER A 166 -10.60 -1.49 11.75
C SER A 166 -11.95 -1.13 11.09
N CYS A 167 -11.92 -0.61 9.86
CA CYS A 167 -13.14 -0.33 9.09
C CYS A 167 -13.95 -1.61 8.83
N PHE A 168 -13.27 -2.71 8.50
CA PHE A 168 -13.89 -4.03 8.39
C PHE A 168 -14.54 -4.48 9.70
N LEU A 169 -13.83 -4.39 10.83
CA LEU A 169 -14.34 -4.79 12.15
C LEU A 169 -15.55 -3.97 12.61
N PHE A 170 -15.56 -2.66 12.35
CA PHE A 170 -16.71 -1.80 12.61
C PHE A 170 -17.97 -2.28 11.89
N ASN A 171 -17.85 -2.55 10.58
CA ASN A 171 -19.00 -2.97 9.76
C ASN A 171 -19.40 -4.42 10.04
N LEU A 172 -18.43 -5.32 10.27
CA LEU A 172 -18.67 -6.70 10.69
C LEU A 172 -19.46 -6.76 12.00
N SER A 173 -19.09 -5.96 12.98
CA SER A 173 -19.76 -5.90 14.28
C SER A 173 -21.18 -5.31 14.21
N SER A 174 -21.48 -4.57 13.14
CA SER A 174 -22.80 -3.97 12.91
C SER A 174 -23.83 -4.95 12.33
N LEU A 175 -23.38 -6.11 11.83
CA LEU A 175 -24.26 -7.12 11.24
C LEU A 175 -24.72 -8.16 12.28
N ILE A 176 -26.02 -8.46 12.28
CA ILE A 176 -26.61 -9.54 13.11
C ILE A 176 -26.25 -10.94 12.63
N SER A 177 -25.81 -11.10 11.38
CA SER A 177 -25.43 -12.41 10.83
C SER A 177 -24.15 -12.96 11.43
N PHE A 178 -23.32 -12.11 12.03
CA PHE A 178 -22.10 -12.53 12.72
C PHE A 178 -22.38 -12.82 14.18
N THR A 179 -21.99 -14.02 14.61
CA THR A 179 -22.09 -14.43 16.00
C THR A 179 -21.10 -13.65 16.88
N PRO A 180 -21.38 -13.48 18.18
CA PRO A 180 -20.44 -12.85 19.10
C PRO A 180 -19.03 -13.46 19.09
N GLN A 181 -18.92 -14.79 18.90
CA GLN A 181 -17.62 -15.45 18.79
C GLN A 181 -16.86 -15.02 17.53
N GLN A 182 -17.51 -14.96 16.36
CA GLN A 182 -16.85 -14.52 15.12
C GLN A 182 -16.36 -13.07 15.18
N ILE A 183 -17.07 -12.20 15.91
CA ILE A 183 -16.64 -10.83 16.17
C ILE A 183 -15.37 -10.83 17.02
N LEU A 184 -15.34 -11.60 18.12
CA LEU A 184 -14.16 -11.74 18.97
C LEU A 184 -12.97 -12.34 18.21
N ASP A 185 -13.17 -13.41 17.44
CA ASP A 185 -12.11 -14.06 16.66
C ASP A 185 -11.50 -13.08 15.63
N SER A 186 -12.33 -12.30 14.95
CA SER A 186 -11.87 -11.32 13.94
C SER A 186 -11.08 -10.17 14.58
N THR A 187 -11.52 -9.69 15.75
CA THR A 187 -10.84 -8.62 16.48
C THR A 187 -9.53 -9.10 17.11
N GLN A 188 -9.46 -10.34 17.59
CA GLN A 188 -8.22 -10.98 18.05
C GLN A 188 -7.22 -11.18 16.91
N LEU A 189 -7.70 -11.60 15.73
CA LEU A 189 -6.85 -11.69 14.54
C LEU A 189 -6.26 -10.32 14.15
N TRP A 190 -7.04 -9.25 14.26
CA TRP A 190 -6.53 -7.89 14.09
C TRP A 190 -5.42 -7.57 15.08
N TYR A 191 -5.62 -7.87 16.37
CA TYR A 191 -4.59 -7.65 17.40
C TYR A 191 -3.32 -8.45 17.10
N GLU A 192 -3.46 -9.71 16.73
CA GLU A 192 -2.33 -10.57 16.35
C GLU A 192 -1.56 -10.00 15.16
N GLN A 193 -2.25 -9.65 14.08
CA GLN A 193 -1.62 -9.19 12.85
C GLN A 193 -1.06 -7.77 12.92
N GLN A 194 -1.77 -6.86 13.57
CA GLN A 194 -1.46 -5.43 13.55
C GLN A 194 -0.68 -4.98 14.78
N VAL A 195 -0.79 -5.70 15.89
CA VAL A 195 -0.06 -5.40 17.12
C VAL A 195 1.02 -6.45 17.33
N VAL A 196 0.67 -7.72 17.57
CA VAL A 196 1.65 -8.74 17.98
C VAL A 196 2.73 -9.01 16.94
N ASN A 197 2.35 -9.16 15.67
CA ASN A 197 3.29 -9.50 14.59
C ASN A 197 4.15 -8.30 14.16
N GLN A 198 3.64 -7.08 14.33
CA GLN A 198 4.32 -5.85 13.90
C GLN A 198 5.08 -5.19 15.06
N TRP A 199 4.65 -5.41 16.29
CA TRP A 199 5.14 -4.75 17.50
C TRP A 199 5.41 -5.82 18.56
N LEU A 200 6.67 -5.90 18.98
CA LEU A 200 7.11 -6.84 19.99
C LEU A 200 6.73 -6.49 21.45
N PRO A 201 6.34 -5.27 21.84
CA PRO A 201 5.92 -5.04 23.22
C PRO A 201 4.46 -5.41 23.47
N THR A 202 4.22 -6.39 24.34
CA THR A 202 3.15 -6.26 25.34
C THR A 202 3.84 -5.70 26.57
N LEU A 203 3.68 -4.40 26.83
CA LEU A 203 4.35 -3.78 27.96
C LEU A 203 3.33 -3.39 28.99
N THR A 204 3.51 -3.91 30.19
CA THR A 204 3.69 -3.03 31.35
C THR A 204 4.22 -3.86 32.52
N THR A 205 5.46 -3.61 32.90
CA THR A 205 5.83 -3.65 34.32
C THR A 205 5.66 -2.23 34.88
N ASN A 206 4.45 -1.66 34.76
CA ASN A 206 4.26 -0.26 35.15
C ASN A 206 4.40 -0.11 36.66
N ARG A 207 5.42 0.64 37.10
CA ARG A 207 5.72 0.92 38.51
C ARG A 207 5.13 2.26 38.95
N ASN A 208 3.97 2.65 38.40
CA ASN A 208 3.22 3.79 38.93
C ASN A 208 3.08 3.62 40.44
N ASP A 209 3.21 4.71 41.20
CA ASP A 209 3.09 4.69 42.66
C ASP A 209 1.82 3.93 43.06
N LYS A 210 1.96 2.81 43.76
CA LYS A 210 0.85 1.90 44.11
C LYS A 210 0.13 2.32 45.40
N THR A 211 0.34 3.56 45.87
CA THR A 211 -0.38 4.11 47.02
C THR A 211 -1.91 4.10 46.76
N PRO A 212 -2.74 3.36 47.53
CA PRO A 212 -4.14 3.12 47.16
C PRO A 212 -5.02 4.37 47.04
N HIS A 213 -4.77 5.38 47.87
CA HIS A 213 -5.63 6.57 48.03
C HIS A 213 -5.02 7.85 47.45
N ARG A 214 -3.97 7.77 46.63
CA ARG A 214 -3.42 8.97 45.99
C ARG A 214 -4.34 9.51 44.88
N ARG A 215 -4.07 10.73 44.44
CA ARG A 215 -4.66 11.32 43.24
C ARG A 215 -4.31 10.47 42.01
N LEU A 216 -5.31 10.08 41.21
CA LEU A 216 -5.13 9.26 40.02
C LEU A 216 -4.99 10.12 38.77
N ARG A 217 -4.14 9.72 37.83
CA ARG A 217 -4.02 10.33 36.50
C ARG A 217 -4.85 9.53 35.52
N ILE A 218 -5.89 10.15 34.98
CA ILE A 218 -6.82 9.55 34.02
C ILE A 218 -6.53 10.15 32.65
N GLY A 219 -6.11 9.32 31.70
CA GLY A 219 -5.91 9.70 30.31
C GLY A 219 -7.11 9.32 29.47
N TYR A 220 -7.61 10.23 28.65
CA TYR A 220 -8.65 9.96 27.65
C TYR A 220 -8.06 10.11 26.26
N ILE A 221 -8.20 9.10 25.41
CA ILE A 221 -7.67 9.11 24.03
C ILE A 221 -8.81 9.03 23.01
N SER A 222 -8.84 9.99 22.08
CA SER A 222 -9.92 10.07 21.10
C SER A 222 -9.57 10.96 19.89
N PRO A 223 -10.03 10.61 18.67
CA PRO A 223 -10.07 11.53 17.55
C PRO A 223 -11.28 12.49 17.61
N ASP A 224 -12.20 12.28 18.56
CA ASP A 224 -13.51 12.91 18.57
C ASP A 224 -13.67 14.06 19.56
N PHE A 225 -12.55 14.61 20.06
CA PHE A 225 -12.51 15.85 20.85
C PHE A 225 -12.73 17.09 19.97
N ARG A 226 -13.89 17.12 19.31
CA ARG A 226 -14.42 18.12 18.39
C ARG A 226 -15.94 18.04 18.41
N ARG A 227 -16.66 18.79 17.58
CA ARG A 227 -18.11 18.66 17.38
C ARG A 227 -18.47 17.26 16.88
N HIS A 228 -18.71 16.37 17.83
CA HIS A 228 -18.98 14.96 17.64
C HIS A 228 -19.82 14.43 18.81
N SER A 229 -20.55 13.33 18.59
CA SER A 229 -21.44 12.74 19.60
C SER A 229 -20.69 12.35 20.89
N VAL A 230 -19.45 11.86 20.78
CA VAL A 230 -18.59 11.52 21.93
C VAL A 230 -18.39 12.75 22.84
N SER A 231 -18.09 13.91 22.25
CA SER A 231 -17.87 15.16 22.99
C SER A 231 -19.11 15.64 23.74
N THR A 232 -20.31 15.32 23.27
CA THR A 232 -21.57 15.63 23.95
C THR A 232 -21.68 14.97 25.34
N PHE A 233 -21.05 13.80 25.53
CA PHE A 233 -21.12 13.06 26.79
C PHE A 233 -19.84 13.21 27.63
N ILE A 234 -18.66 13.27 26.99
CA ILE A 234 -17.40 13.27 27.74
C ILE A 234 -16.96 14.65 28.24
N LYS A 235 -17.24 15.72 27.48
CA LYS A 235 -16.90 17.09 27.89
C LYS A 235 -17.46 17.47 29.27
N PRO A 236 -18.76 17.25 29.58
CA PRO A 236 -19.28 17.59 30.91
C PRO A 236 -18.70 16.67 32.01
N ILE A 237 -18.27 15.44 31.68
CA ILE A 237 -17.54 14.59 32.63
C ILE A 237 -16.21 15.25 33.03
N PHE A 238 -15.46 15.78 32.07
CA PHE A 238 -14.21 16.50 32.33
C PHE A 238 -14.43 17.72 33.24
N GLN A 239 -15.51 18.48 33.05
CA GLN A 239 -15.84 19.63 33.89
C GLN A 239 -16.15 19.25 35.35
N HIS A 240 -16.74 18.07 35.56
CA HIS A 240 -17.22 17.64 36.88
C HIS A 240 -16.25 16.76 37.67
N HIS A 241 -15.15 16.31 37.06
CA HIS A 241 -14.15 15.49 37.74
C HIS A 241 -13.59 16.21 38.97
N ASP A 242 -13.56 15.53 40.13
CA ASP A 242 -12.98 16.05 41.36
C ASP A 242 -11.46 16.11 41.24
N ARG A 243 -10.95 17.31 40.95
CA ARG A 243 -9.52 17.55 40.79
C ARG A 243 -8.69 17.30 42.07
N THR A 244 -9.32 17.12 43.23
CA THR A 244 -8.60 16.67 44.44
C THR A 244 -8.30 15.17 44.41
N GLN A 245 -9.07 14.39 43.65
CA GLN A 245 -8.97 12.93 43.54
C GLN A 245 -8.39 12.46 42.20
N VAL A 246 -8.57 13.23 41.13
CA VAL A 246 -8.09 12.88 39.79
C VAL A 246 -7.40 14.04 39.08
N GLU A 247 -6.57 13.71 38.09
CA GLU A 247 -5.96 14.63 37.12
C GLU A 247 -6.33 14.13 35.72
N VAL A 248 -6.82 15.01 34.85
CA VAL A 248 -7.44 14.67 33.56
C VAL A 248 -6.52 15.05 32.40
N PHE A 249 -6.05 14.04 31.68
CA PHE A 249 -5.24 14.18 30.47
C PHE A 249 -6.07 13.83 29.23
N CYS A 250 -5.94 14.63 28.16
CA CYS A 250 -6.60 14.37 26.88
C CYS A 250 -5.57 14.20 25.76
N TYR A 251 -5.58 13.03 25.12
CA TYR A 251 -4.76 12.67 23.96
C TYR A 251 -5.61 12.75 22.69
N GLY A 252 -5.49 13.86 21.96
CA GLY A 252 -6.36 14.21 20.85
C GLY A 252 -5.77 13.91 19.47
N GLU A 253 -6.39 12.98 18.74
CA GLU A 253 -6.11 12.71 17.32
C GLU A 253 -7.02 13.58 16.42
N VAL A 254 -7.01 14.90 16.68
CA VAL A 254 -7.97 15.84 16.09
C VAL A 254 -7.37 16.55 14.88
N ASN A 255 -7.62 16.01 13.69
CA ASN A 255 -7.14 16.60 12.43
C ASN A 255 -7.77 17.96 12.09
N GLU A 256 -8.99 18.20 12.54
CA GLU A 256 -9.74 19.44 12.30
C GLU A 256 -10.30 19.95 13.63
N PRO A 257 -9.51 20.70 14.41
CA PRO A 257 -9.98 21.31 15.65
C PRO A 257 -11.11 22.29 15.39
N ASP A 258 -12.06 22.35 16.32
CA ASP A 258 -13.14 23.33 16.33
C ASP A 258 -13.35 23.92 17.73
N ALA A 259 -14.39 24.74 17.90
CA ALA A 259 -14.68 25.38 19.17
C ALA A 259 -14.86 24.40 20.34
N ILE A 260 -15.33 23.16 20.08
CA ILE A 260 -15.44 22.14 21.12
C ILE A 260 -14.07 21.60 21.52
N THR A 261 -13.14 21.51 20.56
CA THR A 261 -11.73 21.20 20.86
C THR A 261 -11.12 22.24 21.80
N ASP A 262 -11.31 23.53 21.50
CA ASP A 262 -10.82 24.62 22.34
C ASP A 262 -11.44 24.56 23.75
N GLU A 263 -12.75 24.33 23.86
CA GLU A 263 -13.42 24.15 25.15
C GLU A 263 -12.85 22.95 25.94
N ILE A 264 -12.52 21.83 25.28
CA ILE A 264 -11.93 20.65 25.93
C ILE A 264 -10.51 20.95 26.42
N ILE A 265 -9.71 21.69 25.64
CA ILE A 265 -8.37 22.12 26.01
C ILE A 265 -8.42 22.99 27.27
N ASP A 266 -9.41 23.88 27.38
CA ASP A 266 -9.56 24.79 28.51
C ASP A 266 -9.97 24.09 29.82
N ILE A 267 -10.64 22.93 29.75
CA ILE A 267 -11.17 22.22 30.94
C ILE A 267 -10.34 21.02 31.38
N CYS A 268 -9.48 20.46 30.53
CA CYS A 268 -8.59 19.38 30.93
C CYS A 268 -7.38 19.93 31.69
N ASP A 269 -6.72 19.08 32.50
CA ASP A 269 -5.50 19.50 33.20
C ASP A 269 -4.28 19.48 32.26
N ALA A 270 -4.33 18.63 31.22
CA ALA A 270 -3.29 18.50 30.22
C ALA A 270 -3.84 18.06 28.85
N TRP A 271 -3.57 18.86 27.81
CA TRP A 271 -3.80 18.48 26.41
C TRP A 271 -2.52 17.94 25.77
N ARG A 272 -2.66 16.87 24.98
CA ARG A 272 -1.62 16.25 24.16
C ARG A 272 -2.16 16.02 22.75
N SER A 273 -1.69 16.79 21.77
CA SER A 273 -1.98 16.49 20.37
C SER A 273 -1.20 15.25 19.95
N THR A 274 -1.89 14.24 19.42
CA THR A 274 -1.24 13.03 18.88
C THR A 274 -1.08 13.08 17.35
N VAL A 275 -1.65 14.10 16.71
CA VAL A 275 -1.54 14.33 15.26
C VAL A 275 -0.07 14.42 14.85
N GLY A 276 0.33 13.61 13.89
CA GLY A 276 1.71 13.54 13.38
C GLY A 276 2.66 12.65 14.19
N LEU A 277 2.27 12.19 15.38
CA LEU A 277 3.06 11.26 16.19
C LEU A 277 2.82 9.80 15.77
N SER A 278 3.87 8.99 15.83
CA SER A 278 3.77 7.53 15.70
C SER A 278 3.10 6.90 16.93
N ASP A 279 2.55 5.69 16.80
CA ASP A 279 1.92 5.01 17.92
C ASP A 279 2.89 4.76 19.10
N LEU A 280 4.18 4.50 18.81
CA LEU A 280 5.21 4.38 19.86
C LEU A 280 5.45 5.70 20.60
N GLN A 281 5.53 6.81 19.88
CA GLN A 281 5.71 8.14 20.50
C GLN A 281 4.51 8.51 21.39
N VAL A 282 3.29 8.14 20.97
CA VAL A 282 2.09 8.34 21.78
C VAL A 282 2.12 7.44 23.02
N ALA A 283 2.54 6.18 22.89
CA ALA A 283 2.70 5.26 24.02
C ALA A 283 3.76 5.77 25.03
N GLU A 284 4.91 6.27 24.55
CA GLU A 284 5.96 6.88 25.40
C GLU A 284 5.45 8.11 26.13
N LEU A 285 4.68 8.96 25.43
CA LEU A 285 4.08 10.16 26.01
C LEU A 285 3.12 9.79 27.16
N ILE A 286 2.27 8.78 26.95
CA ILE A 286 1.34 8.27 27.97
C ILE A 286 2.09 7.73 29.20
N GLN A 287 3.18 7.00 28.99
CA GLN A 287 4.02 6.51 30.09
C GLN A 287 4.74 7.63 30.83
N THR A 288 5.26 8.62 30.09
CA THR A 288 5.95 9.80 30.65
C THR A 288 5.00 10.64 31.50
N ASP A 289 3.75 10.77 31.07
CA ASP A 289 2.69 11.42 31.85
C ASP A 289 2.26 10.56 33.07
N HIS A 290 2.77 9.33 33.21
CA HIS A 290 2.44 8.35 34.26
C HIS A 290 0.93 8.14 34.42
N ILE A 291 0.23 7.93 33.30
CA ILE A 291 -1.21 7.66 33.32
C ILE A 291 -1.48 6.35 34.07
N ASP A 292 -2.43 6.40 35.00
CA ASP A 292 -2.87 5.23 35.79
C ASP A 292 -3.95 4.46 35.07
N ILE A 293 -4.90 5.19 34.49
CA ILE A 293 -6.03 4.63 33.76
C ILE A 293 -6.13 5.35 32.44
N LEU A 294 -5.92 4.60 31.34
CA LEU A 294 -6.15 5.10 29.99
C LEU A 294 -7.54 4.67 29.51
N VAL A 295 -8.32 5.62 29.04
CA VAL A 295 -9.71 5.45 28.62
C VAL A 295 -9.79 5.72 27.13
N ASP A 296 -10.03 4.65 26.38
CA ASP A 296 -10.38 4.70 24.97
C ASP A 296 -11.81 5.18 24.78
N LEU A 297 -11.98 6.16 23.89
CA LEU A 297 -13.28 6.69 23.52
C LEU A 297 -13.65 6.43 22.05
N ALA A 298 -12.84 5.65 21.32
CA ALA A 298 -12.99 5.48 19.88
C ALA A 298 -13.22 4.02 19.46
N GLY A 299 -12.53 3.04 20.06
CA GLY A 299 -12.49 1.67 19.56
C GLY A 299 -12.10 1.61 18.07
N HIS A 300 -12.68 0.68 17.30
CA HIS A 300 -12.41 0.55 15.86
C HIS A 300 -13.13 1.57 14.94
N THR A 301 -13.47 2.76 15.46
CA THR A 301 -13.98 3.86 14.63
C THR A 301 -12.86 4.58 13.86
N ALA A 302 -13.22 5.54 13.01
CA ALA A 302 -12.26 6.22 12.13
C ALA A 302 -11.20 7.01 12.93
N ASN A 303 -9.95 7.00 12.47
CA ASN A 303 -8.81 7.70 13.07
C ASN A 303 -8.51 7.29 14.54
N ASN A 304 -8.85 6.06 14.92
CA ASN A 304 -8.53 5.53 16.23
C ASN A 304 -7.01 5.35 16.45
N ARG A 305 -6.64 5.06 17.70
CA ARG A 305 -5.28 4.72 18.14
C ARG A 305 -5.23 3.33 18.79
N MET A 306 -5.93 2.34 18.20
CA MET A 306 -6.02 0.98 18.75
C MET A 306 -4.66 0.29 18.89
N ILE A 307 -3.67 0.62 18.04
CA ILE A 307 -2.30 0.10 18.18
C ILE A 307 -1.66 0.57 19.48
N VAL A 308 -1.84 1.85 19.86
CA VAL A 308 -1.35 2.39 21.14
C VAL A 308 -1.91 1.59 22.30
N LEU A 309 -3.22 1.29 22.29
CA LEU A 309 -3.84 0.47 23.34
C LEU A 309 -3.36 -0.98 23.31
N GLY A 310 -3.07 -1.50 22.12
CA GLY A 310 -2.47 -2.81 21.93
C GLY A 310 -1.08 -2.95 22.56
N ILE A 311 -0.33 -1.85 22.65
CA ILE A 311 1.00 -1.79 23.30
C ILE A 311 0.89 -1.75 24.84
N LYS A 312 -0.28 -1.34 25.37
CA LYS A 312 -0.62 -1.22 26.80
C LYS A 312 0.20 -0.18 27.61
N PRO A 313 0.33 1.09 27.19
CA PRO A 313 1.16 2.09 27.88
C PRO A 313 0.71 2.49 29.30
N ALA A 314 -0.53 2.22 29.71
CA ALA A 314 -1.04 2.44 31.06
C ALA A 314 -1.34 1.12 31.76
N PRO A 315 -1.17 1.00 33.10
CA PRO A 315 -1.37 -0.26 33.81
C PRO A 315 -2.82 -0.75 33.72
N ILE A 316 -3.77 0.18 33.76
CA ILE A 316 -5.19 -0.09 33.53
C ILE A 316 -5.60 0.62 32.26
N GLN A 317 -6.25 -0.12 31.37
CA GLN A 317 -6.87 0.42 30.17
C GLN A 317 -8.34 0.04 30.14
N THR A 318 -9.17 0.99 29.74
CA THR A 318 -10.62 0.78 29.63
C THR A 318 -11.09 1.31 28.30
N THR A 319 -12.13 0.67 27.73
CA THR A 319 -12.87 1.26 26.62
C THR A 319 -14.24 1.72 27.11
N TYR A 320 -14.63 2.92 26.68
CA TYR A 320 -15.85 3.57 27.09
C TYR A 320 -16.40 4.45 25.96
N LEU A 321 -17.73 4.46 25.84
CA LEU A 321 -18.52 5.38 25.03
C LEU A 321 -18.55 5.15 23.51
N GLY A 322 -17.47 5.44 22.77
CA GLY A 322 -17.58 5.65 21.31
C GLY A 322 -17.76 4.41 20.44
N TYR A 323 -17.42 3.22 20.95
CA TYR A 323 -17.52 1.95 20.23
C TYR A 323 -18.50 0.98 20.89
N PHE A 324 -19.23 0.24 20.06
CA PHE A 324 -20.40 -0.56 20.48
C PHE A 324 -20.17 -2.07 20.48
N ALA A 325 -18.95 -2.54 20.20
CA ALA A 325 -18.56 -3.93 20.18
C ALA A 325 -17.25 -4.15 20.97
N THR A 326 -16.90 -5.40 21.25
CA THR A 326 -15.59 -5.76 21.83
C THR A 326 -14.47 -5.18 20.98
N THR A 327 -13.43 -4.62 21.60
CA THR A 327 -12.22 -4.23 20.88
C THR A 327 -11.39 -5.45 20.48
N GLY A 328 -11.54 -6.57 21.21
CA GLY A 328 -10.78 -7.80 21.01
C GLY A 328 -9.32 -7.72 21.44
N LEU A 329 -8.90 -6.58 21.99
CA LEU A 329 -7.56 -6.41 22.53
C LEU A 329 -7.52 -7.00 23.94
N PRO A 330 -6.65 -7.99 24.20
CA PRO A 330 -6.46 -8.51 25.56
C PRO A 330 -5.78 -7.49 26.49
N THR A 331 -5.25 -6.40 25.94
CA THR A 331 -4.60 -5.33 26.71
C THR A 331 -5.57 -4.29 27.25
N ILE A 332 -6.83 -4.28 26.82
CA ILE A 332 -7.89 -3.45 27.38
C ILE A 332 -8.60 -4.25 28.47
N ASP A 333 -8.47 -3.80 29.72
CA ASP A 333 -8.86 -4.57 30.90
C ASP A 333 -10.38 -4.55 31.12
N TYR A 334 -11.01 -3.38 30.90
CA TYR A 334 -12.42 -3.19 31.21
C TYR A 334 -13.21 -2.52 30.09
N TRP A 335 -14.47 -2.95 29.93
CA TRP A 335 -15.47 -2.26 29.12
C TRP A 335 -16.56 -1.66 30.01
N ILE A 336 -16.59 -0.32 30.07
CA ILE A 336 -17.55 0.41 30.91
C ILE A 336 -18.94 0.43 30.25
N THR A 337 -19.95 0.03 31.02
CA THR A 337 -21.34 -0.17 30.58
C THR A 337 -22.32 -0.01 31.75
N ASP A 338 -23.57 -0.44 31.60
CA ASP A 338 -24.55 -0.62 32.69
C ASP A 338 -25.32 -1.94 32.55
N GLU A 339 -26.20 -2.23 33.52
CA GLU A 339 -27.00 -3.46 33.61
C GLU A 339 -28.03 -3.61 32.48
N VAL A 340 -28.63 -2.51 32.02
CA VAL A 340 -29.62 -2.57 30.95
C VAL A 340 -28.93 -2.80 29.61
N LEU A 341 -27.81 -2.12 29.41
CA LEU A 341 -27.00 -2.17 28.20
C LEU A 341 -26.28 -3.52 28.03
N HIS A 342 -25.74 -4.07 29.12
CA HIS A 342 -25.15 -5.41 29.18
C HIS A 342 -25.73 -6.19 30.36
N PRO A 343 -26.86 -6.89 30.17
CA PRO A 343 -27.43 -7.75 31.21
C PRO A 343 -26.43 -8.78 31.73
N HIS A 344 -26.62 -9.25 32.97
CA HIS A 344 -25.79 -10.32 33.54
C HIS A 344 -25.77 -11.62 32.70
N ASP A 345 -26.83 -11.90 31.95
CA ASP A 345 -26.97 -13.07 31.07
C ASP A 345 -26.63 -12.78 29.59
N THR A 346 -25.90 -11.69 29.32
CA THR A 346 -25.45 -11.35 27.95
C THR A 346 -24.70 -12.50 27.29
N GLN A 347 -24.94 -12.66 25.98
CA GLN A 347 -24.29 -13.68 25.15
C GLN A 347 -23.07 -13.11 24.39
N GLU A 348 -22.73 -11.84 24.60
CA GLU A 348 -21.53 -11.25 24.01
C GLU A 348 -20.26 -11.96 24.49
N LYS A 349 -19.28 -12.04 23.58
CA LYS A 349 -17.93 -12.52 23.85
C LYS A 349 -17.00 -11.32 23.73
N THR A 350 -16.25 -11.04 24.78
CA THR A 350 -15.41 -9.85 24.90
C THR A 350 -14.01 -10.26 25.33
N SER A 351 -13.00 -9.50 24.90
CA SER A 351 -11.65 -9.63 25.49
C SER A 351 -11.56 -8.90 26.83
N GLU A 352 -12.34 -7.83 26.98
CA GLU A 352 -12.40 -7.00 28.17
C GLU A 352 -13.32 -7.58 29.25
N THR A 353 -13.06 -7.23 30.50
CA THR A 353 -13.97 -7.48 31.61
C THR A 353 -15.10 -6.45 31.62
N ILE A 354 -16.36 -6.90 31.55
CA ILE A 354 -17.52 -6.01 31.56
C ILE A 354 -17.68 -5.33 32.92
N TRP A 355 -17.54 -4.00 32.96
CA TRP A 355 -17.73 -3.18 34.16
C TRP A 355 -19.06 -2.43 34.13
N ARG A 356 -20.04 -2.88 34.94
CA ARG A 356 -21.39 -2.31 34.97
C ARG A 356 -21.48 -1.20 36.01
N LEU A 357 -21.82 0.01 35.56
CA LEU A 357 -22.16 1.12 36.43
C LEU A 357 -23.58 0.89 37.02
N PRO A 358 -23.84 1.32 38.27
CA PRO A 358 -25.14 1.16 38.95
C PRO A 358 -26.21 2.16 38.46
N ARG A 359 -26.03 2.72 37.27
CA ARG A 359 -26.87 3.73 36.63
C ARG A 359 -26.64 3.67 35.11
N CYS A 360 -27.40 4.43 34.34
CA CYS A 360 -27.16 4.59 32.91
C CYS A 360 -25.70 4.96 32.63
N TYR A 361 -25.10 4.27 31.65
CA TYR A 361 -23.68 4.38 31.31
C TYR A 361 -23.26 5.75 30.76
N VAL A 362 -24.20 6.65 30.44
CA VAL A 362 -23.91 7.99 29.91
C VAL A 362 -24.46 9.09 30.81
N GLY A 363 -23.82 10.25 30.75
CA GLY A 363 -24.34 11.54 31.25
C GLY A 363 -24.46 12.50 30.07
N TYR A 364 -25.64 13.07 29.86
CA TYR A 364 -25.95 13.92 28.70
C TYR A 364 -26.10 15.38 29.12
N GLU A 365 -25.38 16.28 28.45
CA GLU A 365 -25.60 17.72 28.54
C GLU A 365 -26.37 18.19 27.30
N PRO A 366 -27.63 18.67 27.43
CA PRO A 366 -28.40 19.16 26.30
C PRO A 366 -27.88 20.51 25.81
N LEU A 367 -28.24 20.88 24.57
CA LEU A 367 -27.96 22.20 24.02
C LEU A 367 -28.65 23.28 24.87
N LYS A 368 -27.86 24.27 25.35
CA LYS A 368 -28.34 25.34 26.24
C LYS A 368 -29.52 26.13 25.68
N ASN A 369 -29.52 26.39 24.37
CA ASN A 369 -30.56 27.16 23.69
C ASN A 369 -31.55 26.26 22.91
N ALA A 370 -31.84 25.07 23.44
CA ALA A 370 -32.83 24.18 22.80
C ALA A 370 -34.20 24.88 22.65
N PRO A 371 -34.90 24.72 21.51
CA PRO A 371 -36.23 25.30 21.30
C PRO A 371 -37.25 24.84 22.35
N GLU A 372 -38.30 25.63 22.58
CA GLU A 372 -39.41 25.24 23.46
C GLU A 372 -40.17 24.02 22.93
N VAL A 373 -40.61 23.15 23.85
CA VAL A 373 -41.46 21.99 23.49
C VAL A 373 -42.86 22.49 23.15
N THR A 374 -43.32 22.18 21.95
CA THR A 374 -44.68 22.53 21.50
C THR A 374 -45.72 21.48 21.90
N GLU A 375 -47.01 21.81 21.83
CA GLU A 375 -48.10 20.83 21.88
C GLU A 375 -47.93 19.72 20.82
N LEU A 376 -48.48 18.53 21.09
CA LEU A 376 -48.43 17.34 20.23
C LEU A 376 -48.92 17.67 18.80
N PRO A 377 -48.06 17.50 17.77
CA PRO A 377 -48.37 17.92 16.40
C PRO A 377 -49.68 17.37 15.82
N CYS A 378 -49.98 16.09 16.05
CA CYS A 378 -51.18 15.47 15.48
C CYS A 378 -52.49 16.07 16.01
N LYS A 379 -52.49 16.69 17.21
CA LYS A 379 -53.67 17.43 17.72
C LYS A 379 -53.97 18.68 16.90
N LYS A 380 -52.96 19.28 16.27
CA LYS A 380 -53.10 20.47 15.41
C LYS A 380 -53.34 20.13 13.95
N THR A 381 -52.61 19.15 13.42
CA THR A 381 -52.62 18.82 11.99
C THR A 381 -53.64 17.75 11.63
N GLY A 382 -54.09 16.95 12.61
CA GLY A 382 -54.86 15.74 12.38
C GLY A 382 -54.07 14.59 11.76
N ILE A 383 -52.75 14.72 11.57
CA ILE A 383 -51.87 13.71 10.95
C ILE A 383 -50.82 13.27 11.96
N PHE A 384 -50.70 11.96 12.18
CA PHE A 384 -49.69 11.40 13.08
C PHE A 384 -48.31 11.37 12.42
N THR A 385 -47.27 11.84 13.10
CA THR A 385 -45.91 11.95 12.55
C THR A 385 -44.94 11.06 13.32
N PHE A 386 -44.53 9.97 12.69
CA PHE A 386 -43.38 9.17 13.12
C PHE A 386 -42.08 9.82 12.65
N SER A 387 -40.96 9.59 13.34
CA SER A 387 -39.65 9.99 12.83
C SER A 387 -38.51 9.04 13.17
N SER A 388 -37.42 9.12 12.42
CA SER A 388 -36.12 8.58 12.83
C SER A 388 -35.00 9.47 12.30
N PHE A 389 -34.14 9.97 13.19
CA PHE A 389 -33.05 10.91 12.86
C PHE A 389 -31.69 10.23 12.97
N ASN A 390 -31.68 8.89 13.02
CA ASN A 390 -30.50 8.07 12.98
C ASN A 390 -29.78 8.18 11.63
N ASN A 391 -28.47 7.97 11.64
CA ASN A 391 -27.67 7.92 10.41
C ASN A 391 -28.17 6.79 9.50
N LEU A 392 -28.23 7.01 8.18
CA LEU A 392 -28.68 6.04 7.17
C LEU A 392 -27.98 4.68 7.29
N ARG A 393 -26.71 4.66 7.69
CA ARG A 393 -25.96 3.41 7.90
C ARG A 393 -26.59 2.47 8.95
N LYS A 394 -27.43 3.02 9.85
CA LYS A 394 -28.15 2.26 10.89
C LYS A 394 -29.51 1.75 10.38
N LEU A 395 -29.97 2.22 9.23
CA LEU A 395 -31.28 1.86 8.68
C LEU A 395 -31.11 0.67 7.74
N THR A 396 -31.51 -0.50 8.21
CA THR A 396 -31.44 -1.74 7.43
C THR A 396 -32.79 -2.08 6.76
N PRO A 397 -32.82 -2.99 5.78
CA PRO A 397 -34.08 -3.48 5.21
C PRO A 397 -35.06 -4.01 6.27
N GLU A 398 -34.55 -4.65 7.34
CA GLU A 398 -35.35 -5.14 8.46
C GLU A 398 -36.01 -4.00 9.24
N THR A 399 -35.30 -2.89 9.46
CA THR A 399 -35.88 -1.69 10.07
C THR A 399 -37.03 -1.12 9.22
N PHE A 400 -36.84 -1.02 7.90
CA PHE A 400 -37.89 -0.52 7.01
C PHE A 400 -39.13 -1.43 6.98
N ALA A 401 -38.96 -2.75 7.03
CA ALA A 401 -40.09 -3.68 7.08
C ALA A 401 -41.01 -3.39 8.28
N LEU A 402 -40.45 -3.17 9.47
CA LEU A 402 -41.23 -2.85 10.67
C LEU A 402 -41.95 -1.51 10.56
N TRP A 403 -41.26 -0.49 10.02
CA TRP A 403 -41.88 0.82 9.84
C TRP A 403 -43.00 0.81 8.80
N ILE A 404 -42.87 0.00 7.75
CA ILE A 404 -43.95 -0.23 6.76
C ILE A 404 -45.17 -0.84 7.43
N GLU A 405 -45.00 -1.84 8.31
CA GLU A 405 -46.12 -2.42 9.07
C GLU A 405 -46.83 -1.38 9.96
N ILE A 406 -46.06 -0.56 10.68
CA ILE A 406 -46.60 0.54 11.50
C ILE A 406 -47.39 1.54 10.63
N LEU A 407 -46.83 1.96 9.49
CA LEU A 407 -47.48 2.91 8.58
C LEU A 407 -48.74 2.35 7.91
N LYS A 408 -48.81 1.03 7.68
CA LYS A 408 -50.04 0.34 7.21
C LYS A 408 -51.12 0.33 8.30
N ALA A 409 -50.74 0.06 9.54
CA ALA A 409 -51.67 -0.01 10.68
C ALA A 409 -52.19 1.37 11.15
N VAL A 410 -51.45 2.44 10.84
CA VAL A 410 -51.82 3.84 11.15
C VAL A 410 -51.92 4.63 9.83
N PRO A 411 -53.04 4.52 9.08
CA PRO A 411 -53.12 5.01 7.71
C PRO A 411 -53.03 6.54 7.59
N ASN A 412 -53.50 7.29 8.58
CA ASN A 412 -53.40 8.75 8.62
C ASN A 412 -52.12 9.21 9.34
N SER A 413 -50.98 8.73 8.86
CA SER A 413 -49.67 9.09 9.42
C SER A 413 -48.62 9.35 8.34
N ARG A 414 -47.51 9.95 8.74
CA ARG A 414 -46.32 10.17 7.91
C ARG A 414 -45.06 9.78 8.69
N LEU A 415 -43.97 9.50 7.97
CA LEU A 415 -42.66 9.21 8.51
C LEU A 415 -41.68 10.32 8.10
N VAL A 416 -40.95 10.87 9.07
CA VAL A 416 -39.91 11.87 8.86
C VAL A 416 -38.55 11.26 9.14
N LEU A 417 -37.72 11.13 8.12
CA LEU A 417 -36.34 10.69 8.26
C LEU A 417 -35.40 11.87 8.13
N LYS A 418 -34.44 11.98 9.05
CA LYS A 418 -33.36 12.96 8.95
C LYS A 418 -32.03 12.25 8.82
N CYS A 419 -31.20 12.68 7.88
CA CYS A 419 -29.80 12.25 7.80
C CYS A 419 -28.86 13.44 8.06
N ALA A 420 -27.78 13.20 8.81
CA ALA A 420 -26.83 14.24 9.23
C ALA A 420 -26.05 14.88 8.08
N SER A 421 -25.91 14.20 6.94
CA SER A 421 -25.20 14.75 5.79
C SER A 421 -26.06 15.78 5.06
N SER A 422 -25.65 17.05 5.10
CA SER A 422 -26.15 18.13 4.25
C SER A 422 -26.06 17.80 2.75
N ASP A 423 -25.19 16.86 2.40
CA ASP A 423 -24.70 16.66 1.03
C ASP A 423 -25.37 15.47 0.30
N VAL A 424 -26.26 14.69 0.93
CA VAL A 424 -26.65 13.33 0.44
C VAL A 424 -28.07 13.23 -0.13
N PHE A 425 -28.94 14.24 -0.04
CA PHE A 425 -30.27 14.11 -0.65
C PHE A 425 -30.27 14.49 -2.13
N SER A 426 -29.73 13.60 -2.96
CA SER A 426 -30.15 13.56 -4.36
C SER A 426 -31.53 12.91 -4.48
N PRO A 427 -32.31 13.26 -5.53
CA PRO A 427 -33.55 12.57 -5.85
C PRO A 427 -33.40 11.05 -5.92
N LEU A 428 -32.23 10.54 -6.34
CA LEU A 428 -31.96 9.10 -6.44
C LEU A 428 -31.84 8.41 -5.07
N ILE A 429 -31.19 9.05 -4.10
CA ILE A 429 -31.08 8.51 -2.73
C ILE A 429 -32.44 8.61 -2.02
N ALA A 430 -33.16 9.70 -2.24
CA ALA A 430 -34.53 9.85 -1.77
C ALA A 430 -35.45 8.75 -2.35
N GLU A 431 -35.38 8.52 -3.66
CA GLU A 431 -36.11 7.44 -4.34
C GLU A 431 -35.74 6.08 -3.74
N LYS A 432 -34.45 5.76 -3.61
CA LYS A 432 -33.98 4.49 -3.01
C LYS A 432 -34.51 4.27 -1.58
N ILE A 433 -34.54 5.31 -0.75
CA ILE A 433 -35.10 5.23 0.61
C ILE A 433 -36.61 5.02 0.55
N GLN A 434 -37.30 5.64 -0.41
CA GLN A 434 -38.76 5.54 -0.56
C GLN A 434 -39.21 4.25 -1.24
N THR A 435 -38.40 3.64 -2.12
CA THR A 435 -38.75 2.46 -2.93
C THR A 435 -39.35 1.32 -2.09
N PRO A 436 -38.74 0.88 -0.97
CA PRO A 436 -39.32 -0.21 -0.16
C PRO A 436 -40.71 0.11 0.38
N PHE A 437 -40.98 1.38 0.70
CA PHE A 437 -42.29 1.83 1.18
C PHE A 437 -43.33 1.83 0.04
N VAL A 438 -42.95 2.35 -1.13
CA VAL A 438 -43.83 2.45 -2.31
C VAL A 438 -44.20 1.08 -2.85
N GLU A 439 -43.23 0.16 -2.96
CA GLU A 439 -43.47 -1.23 -3.39
C GLU A 439 -44.44 -1.96 -2.48
N GLN A 440 -44.50 -1.57 -1.20
CA GLN A 440 -45.42 -2.09 -0.20
C GLN A 440 -46.73 -1.32 -0.09
N GLY A 441 -47.00 -0.39 -1.02
CA GLY A 441 -48.27 0.35 -1.12
C GLY A 441 -48.40 1.55 -0.19
N ILE A 442 -47.30 2.05 0.39
CA ILE A 442 -47.29 3.32 1.12
C ILE A 442 -47.16 4.48 0.13
N ASP A 443 -48.07 5.46 0.20
CA ASP A 443 -47.98 6.68 -0.62
C ASP A 443 -46.65 7.40 -0.33
N PRO A 444 -45.80 7.66 -1.34
CA PRO A 444 -44.51 8.34 -1.15
C PRO A 444 -44.65 9.73 -0.51
N LYS A 445 -45.81 10.40 -0.63
CA LYS A 445 -46.11 11.67 0.04
C LYS A 445 -46.17 11.55 1.57
N ARG A 446 -46.19 10.32 2.11
CA ARG A 446 -46.11 10.05 3.55
C ARG A 446 -44.67 9.95 4.05
N ILE A 447 -43.65 9.93 3.19
CA ILE A 447 -42.25 9.77 3.57
C ILE A 447 -41.49 11.08 3.32
N PHE A 448 -41.15 11.78 4.39
CA PHE A 448 -40.44 13.05 4.38
C PHE A 448 -38.98 12.84 4.72
N LEU A 449 -38.09 13.44 3.95
CA LEU A 449 -36.64 13.31 4.11
C LEU A 449 -36.02 14.70 4.32
N TYR A 450 -35.24 14.85 5.39
CA TYR A 450 -34.55 16.09 5.73
C TYR A 450 -33.02 15.88 5.82
N GLY A 451 -32.27 16.83 5.27
CA GLY A 451 -30.80 16.86 5.34
C GLY A 451 -30.26 17.44 6.65
N GLY A 452 -28.94 17.65 6.66
CA GLY A 452 -28.26 18.40 7.72
C GLY A 452 -28.71 19.86 7.77
N TYR A 453 -28.83 20.41 8.97
CA TYR A 453 -29.06 21.84 9.20
C TYR A 453 -27.74 22.54 9.51
N ALA A 454 -27.66 23.84 9.21
CA ALA A 454 -26.48 24.65 9.54
C ALA A 454 -26.39 24.93 11.06
N ALA A 455 -27.52 25.14 11.73
CA ALA A 455 -27.60 25.35 13.17
C ALA A 455 -28.19 24.14 13.90
N ASP A 456 -27.67 23.84 15.10
CA ASP A 456 -28.17 22.74 15.94
C ASP A 456 -29.60 23.00 16.44
N GLU A 457 -29.96 24.28 16.60
CA GLU A 457 -31.31 24.71 17.01
C GLU A 457 -32.38 24.32 15.98
N ASP A 458 -32.06 24.45 14.69
CA ASP A 458 -32.96 24.03 13.61
C ASP A 458 -33.17 22.51 13.59
N HIS A 459 -32.12 21.75 13.87
CA HIS A 459 -32.21 20.29 14.03
C HIS A 459 -33.15 19.92 15.18
N LEU A 460 -32.93 20.49 16.36
CA LEU A 460 -33.78 20.22 17.52
C LEU A 460 -35.23 20.65 17.28
N ASN A 461 -35.45 21.78 16.58
CA ASN A 461 -36.80 22.26 16.28
C ASN A 461 -37.57 21.31 15.33
N LEU A 462 -36.90 20.46 14.55
CA LEU A 462 -37.58 19.47 13.71
C LEU A 462 -38.39 18.47 14.56
N TYR A 463 -37.92 18.14 15.77
CA TYR A 463 -38.67 17.28 16.71
C TYR A 463 -40.02 17.89 17.13
N ASN A 464 -40.20 19.22 17.05
CA ASN A 464 -41.50 19.85 17.31
C ASN A 464 -42.57 19.55 16.24
N GLN A 465 -42.23 18.81 15.19
CA GLN A 465 -43.15 18.29 14.18
C GLN A 465 -43.43 16.78 14.34
N VAL A 466 -42.84 16.14 15.34
CA VAL A 466 -42.87 14.68 15.55
C VAL A 466 -43.75 14.31 16.74
N ASP A 467 -44.58 13.28 16.57
CA ASP A 467 -45.41 12.70 17.63
C ASP A 467 -44.71 11.52 18.33
N LEU A 468 -44.02 10.66 17.56
CA LEU A 468 -43.31 9.49 18.08
C LEU A 468 -42.02 9.22 17.30
N HIS A 469 -40.92 9.01 18.02
CA HIS A 469 -39.64 8.61 17.42
C HIS A 469 -39.52 7.08 17.36
N LEU A 470 -39.11 6.59 16.20
CA LEU A 470 -38.85 5.19 15.90
C LEU A 470 -37.34 4.99 15.83
N ASP A 471 -36.80 4.25 16.79
CA ASP A 471 -35.38 3.92 16.80
C ASP A 471 -35.03 2.88 15.72
N SER A 472 -33.74 2.81 15.35
CA SER A 472 -33.22 1.89 14.33
C SER A 472 -32.75 0.55 14.91
N LEU A 473 -32.72 -0.49 14.06
CA LEU A 473 -32.39 -1.86 14.43
C LEU A 473 -31.47 -2.49 13.37
N PRO A 474 -30.49 -3.34 13.74
CA PRO A 474 -30.06 -3.67 15.11
C PRO A 474 -29.26 -2.54 15.78
N TYR A 475 -28.75 -1.57 15.01
CA TYR A 475 -27.97 -0.47 15.58
C TYR A 475 -28.89 0.63 16.10
N THR A 476 -29.07 0.66 17.42
CA THR A 476 -29.91 1.66 18.11
C THR A 476 -29.30 3.06 18.17
N GLY A 477 -30.14 4.05 18.48
CA GLY A 477 -29.77 5.44 18.75
C GLY A 477 -28.99 5.61 20.05
N CYS A 478 -28.46 6.82 20.24
CA CYS A 478 -27.86 7.25 21.50
C CYS A 478 -28.07 8.76 21.68
N THR A 479 -27.28 9.59 21.00
CA THR A 479 -27.46 11.06 21.01
C THR A 479 -28.82 11.46 20.45
N THR A 480 -29.25 10.87 19.35
CA THR A 480 -30.58 11.10 18.73
C THR A 480 -31.72 10.77 19.69
N THR A 481 -31.60 9.68 20.46
CA THR A 481 -32.55 9.30 21.51
C THR A 481 -32.59 10.35 22.62
N CYS A 482 -31.43 10.83 23.09
CA CYS A 482 -31.35 11.89 24.10
C CYS A 482 -32.01 13.19 23.61
N GLU A 483 -31.74 13.60 22.37
CA GLU A 483 -32.30 14.79 21.74
C GLU A 483 -33.82 14.69 21.57
N ALA A 484 -34.33 13.54 21.11
CA ALA A 484 -35.75 13.29 20.95
C ALA A 484 -36.48 13.46 22.29
N LEU A 485 -35.95 12.83 23.36
CA LEU A 485 -36.51 12.94 24.71
C LEU A 485 -36.44 14.39 25.23
N TRP A 486 -35.32 15.08 25.01
CA TRP A 486 -35.16 16.49 25.41
C TRP A 486 -36.15 17.44 24.71
N MET A 487 -36.54 17.11 23.48
CA MET A 487 -37.56 17.81 22.70
C MET A 487 -38.99 17.28 22.91
N GLY A 488 -39.19 16.46 23.94
CA GLY A 488 -40.50 15.95 24.34
C GLY A 488 -41.11 14.92 23.41
N VAL A 489 -40.28 14.20 22.66
CA VAL A 489 -40.72 13.14 21.74
C VAL A 489 -40.38 11.78 22.34
N PRO A 490 -41.39 10.96 22.72
CA PRO A 490 -41.14 9.59 23.15
C PRO A 490 -40.47 8.77 22.04
N THR A 491 -39.56 7.87 22.42
CA THR A 491 -38.83 7.00 21.48
C THR A 491 -39.12 5.55 21.79
N ILE A 492 -39.50 4.76 20.78
CA ILE A 492 -39.59 3.29 20.89
C ILE A 492 -38.31 2.66 20.36
N THR A 493 -37.79 1.67 21.08
CA THR A 493 -36.62 0.88 20.70
C THR A 493 -36.84 -0.62 20.95
N VAL A 494 -35.95 -1.47 20.43
CA VAL A 494 -35.85 -2.87 20.84
C VAL A 494 -34.61 -3.02 21.71
N ALA A 495 -34.71 -3.77 22.79
CA ALA A 495 -33.60 -4.22 23.59
C ALA A 495 -33.18 -5.62 23.12
N GLY A 496 -32.25 -5.68 22.15
CA GLY A 496 -31.75 -6.93 21.57
C GLY A 496 -30.77 -7.68 22.47
N THR A 497 -29.91 -8.53 21.91
CA THR A 497 -28.99 -9.38 22.69
C THR A 497 -27.60 -8.76 22.90
N ARG A 498 -27.26 -7.74 22.12
CA ARG A 498 -25.95 -7.08 22.09
C ARG A 498 -26.02 -5.61 22.51
N LYS A 499 -24.92 -5.03 23.00
CA LYS A 499 -24.77 -3.62 23.40
C LYS A 499 -25.30 -2.66 22.35
N MET A 500 -24.91 -2.87 21.10
CA MET A 500 -25.34 -2.05 19.95
C MET A 500 -26.88 -2.00 19.81
N GLU A 501 -27.56 -3.07 20.23
CA GLU A 501 -29.02 -3.22 20.19
C GLU A 501 -29.70 -2.74 21.47
N ARG A 502 -28.98 -2.13 22.43
CA ARG A 502 -29.51 -1.82 23.76
C ARG A 502 -29.17 -0.41 24.28
N MET A 503 -28.47 0.41 23.49
CA MET A 503 -28.07 1.77 23.91
C MET A 503 -29.28 2.65 24.24
N SER A 504 -30.26 2.74 23.34
CA SER A 504 -31.51 3.46 23.60
C SER A 504 -32.30 2.86 24.75
N ALA A 505 -32.28 1.53 24.93
CA ALA A 505 -33.01 0.88 26.03
C ALA A 505 -32.49 1.34 27.40
N SER A 506 -31.17 1.43 27.58
CA SER A 506 -30.57 1.98 28.80
C SER A 506 -30.98 3.44 29.04
N ILE A 507 -30.97 4.27 28.00
CA ILE A 507 -31.39 5.68 28.09
C ILE A 507 -32.87 5.78 28.49
N LEU A 508 -33.76 5.03 27.84
CA LEU A 508 -35.19 5.04 28.14
C LEU A 508 -35.51 4.54 29.55
N HIS A 509 -34.85 3.45 29.98
CA HIS A 509 -34.98 2.94 31.34
C HIS A 509 -34.59 4.01 32.37
N SER A 510 -33.51 4.75 32.13
CA SER A 510 -33.06 5.81 33.04
C SER A 510 -34.07 6.95 33.20
N VAL A 511 -34.87 7.22 32.17
CA VAL A 511 -35.93 8.25 32.16
C VAL A 511 -37.27 7.69 32.67
N GLY A 512 -37.34 6.38 32.95
CA GLY A 512 -38.55 5.68 33.40
C GLY A 512 -39.57 5.47 32.29
N LEU A 513 -39.10 5.09 31.09
CA LEU A 513 -39.90 4.82 29.90
C LEU A 513 -39.81 3.36 29.46
N ASP A 514 -39.86 2.42 30.40
CA ASP A 514 -39.82 0.97 30.13
C ASP A 514 -40.94 0.51 29.17
N ASP A 515 -42.10 1.18 29.20
CA ASP A 515 -43.20 0.93 28.28
C ASP A 515 -42.84 1.17 26.81
N CYS A 516 -41.79 1.95 26.53
CA CYS A 516 -41.28 2.21 25.19
C CYS A 516 -40.16 1.26 24.76
N ILE A 517 -39.78 0.30 25.61
CA ILE A 517 -38.78 -0.73 25.30
C ILE A 517 -39.52 -2.00 24.87
N ALA A 518 -39.19 -2.52 23.68
CA ALA A 518 -39.63 -3.81 23.19
C ALA A 518 -38.52 -4.86 23.30
N TYR A 519 -38.86 -6.14 23.38
CA TYR A 519 -37.92 -7.26 23.40
C TYR A 519 -38.05 -8.16 22.17
N SER A 520 -38.91 -7.78 21.22
CA SER A 520 -39.02 -8.40 19.91
C SER A 520 -39.48 -7.40 18.85
N ALA A 521 -39.23 -7.73 17.59
CA ALA A 521 -39.71 -6.94 16.45
C ALA A 521 -41.24 -6.82 16.41
N VAL A 522 -41.96 -7.87 16.80
CA VAL A 522 -43.43 -7.86 16.90
C VAL A 522 -43.90 -6.87 17.96
N GLU A 523 -43.33 -6.96 19.16
CA GLU A 523 -43.67 -6.06 20.27
C GLU A 523 -43.36 -4.59 19.94
N TYR A 524 -42.28 -4.33 19.20
CA TYR A 524 -41.93 -2.99 18.72
C TYR A 524 -43.06 -2.37 17.87
N VAL A 525 -43.58 -3.14 16.90
CA VAL A 525 -44.68 -2.72 16.02
C VAL A 525 -45.96 -2.53 16.82
N GLU A 526 -46.30 -3.46 17.72
CA GLU A 526 -47.49 -3.40 18.57
C GLU A 526 -47.48 -2.16 19.48
N LYS A 527 -46.37 -1.89 20.15
CA LYS A 527 -46.19 -0.71 21.01
C LYS A 527 -46.30 0.59 20.21
N ALA A 528 -45.68 0.66 19.03
CA ALA A 528 -45.76 1.85 18.19
C ALA A 528 -47.20 2.15 17.75
N ILE A 529 -47.95 1.13 17.36
CA ILE A 529 -49.37 1.26 17.00
C ILE A 529 -50.21 1.66 18.21
N ALA A 530 -49.96 1.06 19.39
CA ALA A 530 -50.68 1.36 20.62
C ALA A 530 -50.49 2.82 21.04
N LEU A 531 -49.25 3.33 21.02
CA LEU A 531 -48.95 4.73 21.31
C LEU A 531 -49.60 5.68 20.29
N ALA A 532 -49.54 5.35 19.00
CA ALA A 532 -50.15 6.17 17.95
C ALA A 532 -51.68 6.27 18.08
N ARG A 533 -52.32 5.29 18.70
CA ARG A 533 -53.77 5.27 19.00
C ARG A 533 -54.14 6.00 20.30
N ASN A 534 -53.17 6.49 21.06
CA ASN A 534 -53.39 7.17 22.34
C ASN A 534 -52.73 8.57 22.40
N PRO A 535 -53.23 9.55 21.63
CA PRO A 535 -52.64 10.88 21.55
C PRO A 535 -52.74 11.68 22.86
N ASP A 536 -53.69 11.37 23.75
CA ASP A 536 -53.77 12.03 25.06
C ASP A 536 -52.64 11.60 25.99
N TYR A 537 -52.30 10.31 25.98
CA TYR A 537 -51.12 9.81 26.69
C TYR A 537 -49.82 10.41 26.12
N LEU A 538 -49.67 10.45 24.80
CA LEU A 538 -48.49 11.06 24.16
C LEU A 538 -48.38 12.56 24.46
N GLN A 539 -49.50 13.30 24.51
CA GLN A 539 -49.50 14.70 24.90
C GLN A 539 -49.06 14.88 26.36
N SER A 540 -49.53 14.02 27.27
CA SER A 540 -49.12 14.03 28.67
C SER A 540 -47.62 13.77 28.81
N LEU A 541 -47.10 12.74 28.13
CA LEU A 541 -45.66 12.46 28.08
C LEU A 541 -44.89 13.66 27.54
N ARG A 542 -45.27 14.17 26.37
CA ARG A 542 -44.60 15.30 25.72
C ARG A 542 -44.50 16.54 26.62
N SER A 543 -45.59 16.88 27.33
CA SER A 543 -45.62 18.04 28.22
C SER A 543 -44.74 17.91 29.47
N THR A 544 -44.43 16.68 29.90
CA THR A 544 -43.65 16.40 31.12
C THR A 544 -42.26 15.84 30.83
N MET A 545 -41.95 15.52 29.58
CA MET A 545 -40.73 14.78 29.22
C MET A 545 -39.46 15.56 29.52
N ARG A 546 -39.40 16.86 29.20
CA ARG A 546 -38.19 17.68 29.44
C ARG A 546 -37.88 17.74 30.94
N GLU A 547 -38.90 17.94 31.77
CA GLU A 547 -38.77 17.91 33.23
C GLU A 547 -38.36 16.51 33.73
N ARG A 548 -38.97 15.45 33.19
CA ARG A 548 -38.63 14.06 33.51
C ARG A 548 -37.16 13.74 33.19
N VAL A 549 -36.68 14.16 32.02
CA VAL A 549 -35.28 14.00 31.59
C VAL A 549 -34.35 14.83 32.47
N GLN A 550 -34.73 16.07 32.83
CA GLN A 550 -33.95 16.93 33.72
C GLN A 550 -33.75 16.34 35.13
N HIS A 551 -34.73 15.59 35.64
CA HIS A 551 -34.66 14.94 36.94
C HIS A 551 -34.20 13.48 36.90
N SER A 552 -33.85 12.95 35.72
CA SER A 552 -33.40 11.56 35.59
C SER A 552 -31.88 11.45 35.81
N PRO A 553 -31.37 10.22 36.06
CA PRO A 553 -29.93 9.97 36.11
C PRO A 553 -29.18 10.42 34.84
N LEU A 554 -29.86 10.49 33.69
CA LEU A 554 -29.26 10.86 32.39
C LEU A 554 -28.63 12.26 32.42
N LEU A 555 -29.29 13.25 33.04
CA LEU A 555 -28.79 14.64 33.13
C LEU A 555 -28.03 14.92 34.44
N ASP A 556 -28.01 13.98 35.38
CA ASP A 556 -27.15 14.07 36.56
C ASP A 556 -25.71 13.69 36.21
N VAL A 557 -25.05 14.58 35.46
CA VAL A 557 -23.67 14.37 34.99
C VAL A 557 -22.68 14.43 36.16
N LYS A 558 -22.97 15.20 37.21
CA LYS A 558 -22.12 15.21 38.42
C LYS A 558 -22.11 13.85 39.09
N ASN A 559 -23.28 13.23 39.29
CA ASN A 559 -23.34 11.86 39.82
C ASN A 559 -22.69 10.86 38.85
N MET A 560 -22.85 11.04 37.54
CA MET A 560 -22.19 10.20 36.53
C MET A 560 -20.67 10.20 36.72
N THR A 561 -20.08 11.40 36.81
CA THR A 561 -18.65 11.56 37.00
C THR A 561 -18.18 10.94 38.32
N SER A 562 -18.89 11.18 39.42
CA SER A 562 -18.54 10.56 40.71
C SER A 562 -18.64 9.03 40.69
N THR A 563 -19.55 8.48 39.87
CA THR A 563 -19.71 7.03 39.68
C THR A 563 -18.56 6.45 38.85
N LEU A 564 -18.12 7.15 37.80
CA LEU A 564 -16.92 6.79 37.04
C LEU A 564 -15.66 6.86 37.91
N GLU A 565 -15.51 7.90 38.72
CA GLU A 565 -14.38 8.02 39.66
C GLU A 565 -14.36 6.88 40.68
N ALA A 566 -15.53 6.48 41.19
CA ALA A 566 -15.66 5.33 42.07
C ALA A 566 -15.27 4.02 41.35
N ALA A 567 -15.65 3.86 40.07
CA ALA A 567 -15.25 2.72 39.25
C ALA A 567 -13.72 2.71 39.03
N TYR A 568 -13.15 3.82 38.61
CA TYR A 568 -11.70 4.00 38.44
C TYR A 568 -10.93 3.68 39.74
N ARG A 569 -11.43 4.15 40.88
CA ARG A 569 -10.81 3.85 42.17
C ARG A 569 -10.86 2.36 42.50
N GLN A 570 -11.97 1.68 42.21
CA GLN A 570 -12.09 0.24 42.44
C GLN A 570 -11.17 -0.56 41.50
N MET A 571 -11.13 -0.21 40.21
CA MET A 571 -10.20 -0.81 39.24
C MET A 571 -8.74 -0.66 39.71
N TRP A 572 -8.38 0.53 40.20
CA TRP A 572 -7.05 0.79 40.78
C TRP A 572 -6.75 -0.08 42.00
N GLN A 573 -7.70 -0.24 42.91
CA GLN A 573 -7.56 -1.12 44.08
C GLN A 573 -7.39 -2.58 43.68
N ILE A 574 -8.20 -3.07 42.74
CA ILE A 574 -8.10 -4.44 42.20
C ILE A 574 -6.72 -4.68 41.59
N TYR A 575 -6.23 -3.73 40.79
CA TYR A 575 -4.89 -3.80 40.20
C TYR A 575 -3.79 -3.91 41.27
N ILE A 576 -3.82 -3.06 42.30
CA ILE A 576 -2.83 -3.10 43.40
C ILE A 576 -2.88 -4.44 44.16
N GLU A 577 -4.08 -4.96 44.43
CA GLU A 577 -4.27 -6.24 45.13
C GLU A 577 -3.75 -7.43 44.31
N GLN A 578 -4.00 -7.44 43.00
CA GLN A 578 -3.52 -8.48 42.09
C GLN A 578 -1.99 -8.47 42.01
N GLU A 579 -1.38 -7.30 41.83
CA GLU A 579 0.07 -7.11 41.82
C GLU A 579 0.71 -7.55 43.15
N SER A 580 0.08 -7.23 44.28
CA SER A 580 0.57 -7.64 45.60
C SER A 580 0.53 -9.15 45.80
N LYS A 581 -0.48 -9.84 45.25
CA LYS A 581 -0.58 -11.31 45.28
C LYS A 581 0.48 -11.96 44.40
N ILE A 582 0.72 -11.43 43.20
CA ILE A 582 1.76 -11.91 42.27
C ILE A 582 3.15 -11.77 42.91
N ALA A 583 3.46 -10.62 43.52
CA ALA A 583 4.72 -10.40 44.25
C ALA A 583 4.93 -11.34 45.47
N THR A 584 3.86 -11.93 46.01
CA THR A 584 3.96 -12.96 47.08
C THR A 584 4.01 -14.41 46.58
N SER A 585 3.67 -14.66 45.30
CA SER A 585 3.74 -15.99 44.67
C SER A 585 4.97 -16.22 43.80
N GLU A 586 5.67 -15.15 43.40
CA GLU A 586 6.90 -15.23 42.61
C GLU A 586 8.16 -15.17 43.48
N ASN A 587 8.57 -16.33 43.97
CA ASN A 587 9.99 -16.68 43.90
C ASN A 587 10.07 -17.91 42.99
N PRO A 588 10.28 -17.75 41.68
CA PRO A 588 10.85 -18.84 40.90
C PRO A 588 12.21 -19.17 41.52
N PRO A 589 12.67 -20.43 41.54
CA PRO A 589 14.03 -20.73 41.95
C PRO A 589 15.00 -20.11 40.94
N THR A 590 15.45 -18.87 41.18
CA THR A 590 16.66 -18.34 40.57
C THR A 590 17.83 -19.08 41.20
N ASN A 591 18.36 -20.08 40.51
CA ASN A 591 19.75 -20.52 40.63
C ASN A 591 20.05 -21.62 39.59
N ALA A 592 20.15 -21.21 38.33
CA ALA A 592 21.20 -21.74 37.47
C ALA A 592 22.11 -20.54 37.18
N SER A 593 23.31 -20.50 37.79
CA SER A 593 24.31 -19.51 37.36
C SER A 593 24.75 -19.94 35.97
N PHE A 594 24.33 -19.21 34.94
CA PHE A 594 24.87 -19.41 33.60
C PHE A 594 26.39 -19.15 33.64
N PRO A 595 27.21 -19.91 32.91
CA PRO A 595 28.65 -19.71 32.91
C PRO A 595 28.95 -18.33 32.30
N VAL A 596 29.47 -17.40 33.11
CA VAL A 596 29.80 -16.02 32.68
C VAL A 596 31.16 -15.97 31.95
N ASP A 597 31.95 -17.04 32.05
CA ASP A 597 33.32 -17.13 31.52
C ASP A 597 33.47 -18.19 30.40
N LEU A 598 32.51 -18.27 29.46
CA LEU A 598 32.67 -19.06 28.24
C LEU A 598 33.12 -18.16 27.09
N GLU A 599 34.08 -18.64 26.29
CA GLU A 599 34.38 -18.09 24.97
C GLU A 599 33.10 -18.16 24.10
N PHE A 600 32.89 -17.17 23.23
CA PHE A 600 31.60 -17.03 22.53
C PHE A 600 31.19 -18.28 21.72
N ALA A 601 32.16 -18.99 21.12
CA ALA A 601 31.92 -20.23 20.39
C ALA A 601 31.43 -21.39 21.29
N ASP A 602 31.96 -21.48 22.51
CA ASP A 602 31.53 -22.48 23.49
C ASP A 602 30.16 -22.10 24.09
N ALA A 603 29.89 -20.81 24.25
CA ALA A 603 28.60 -20.30 24.69
C ALA A 603 27.47 -20.63 23.69
N VAL A 604 27.70 -20.47 22.36
CA VAL A 604 26.72 -20.86 21.34
C VAL A 604 26.34 -22.34 21.46
N ASN A 605 27.34 -23.23 21.49
CA ASN A 605 27.12 -24.67 21.60
C ASN A 605 26.35 -25.03 22.88
N TYR A 606 26.72 -24.41 24.00
CA TYR A 606 26.05 -24.63 25.29
C TYR A 606 24.59 -24.20 25.26
N TYR A 607 24.29 -22.97 24.82
CA TYR A 607 22.92 -22.45 24.82
C TYR A 607 22.02 -23.16 23.80
N GLN A 608 22.55 -23.56 22.63
CA GLN A 608 21.80 -24.40 21.68
C GLN A 608 21.36 -25.72 22.31
N GLN A 609 22.28 -26.47 22.94
CA GLN A 609 21.97 -27.74 23.62
C GLN A 609 21.02 -27.55 24.82
N TYR A 610 21.16 -26.46 25.56
CA TYR A 610 20.27 -26.14 26.66
C TYR A 610 18.84 -25.87 26.16
N LEU A 611 18.69 -25.14 25.06
CA LEU A 611 17.41 -24.77 24.46
C LEU A 611 16.67 -25.95 23.82
N GLU A 612 17.37 -26.99 23.37
CA GLU A 612 16.74 -28.26 22.94
C GLU A 612 15.84 -28.86 24.02
N ASN A 613 16.23 -28.69 25.30
CA ASN A 613 15.48 -29.19 26.45
C ASN A 613 14.59 -28.13 27.10
N ASN A 614 14.81 -26.84 26.80
CA ASN A 614 14.13 -25.70 27.41
C ASN A 614 13.72 -24.65 26.35
N PRO A 615 12.88 -25.00 25.36
CA PRO A 615 12.58 -24.13 24.22
C PRO A 615 11.79 -22.85 24.55
N ASN A 616 11.33 -22.71 25.80
CA ASN A 616 10.61 -21.53 26.29
C ASN A 616 11.44 -20.68 27.28
N ASP A 617 12.77 -20.85 27.31
CA ASP A 617 13.65 -20.05 28.16
C ASP A 617 14.17 -18.81 27.42
N ALA A 618 13.52 -17.66 27.67
CA ALA A 618 13.86 -16.39 27.01
C ALA A 618 15.29 -15.90 27.33
N GLN A 619 15.80 -16.23 28.53
CA GLN A 619 17.11 -15.78 28.99
C GLN A 619 18.22 -16.52 28.24
N ALA A 620 18.03 -17.82 27.98
CA ALA A 620 18.95 -18.61 27.16
C ALA A 620 19.00 -18.11 25.71
N TYR A 621 17.87 -17.74 25.10
CA TYR A 621 17.87 -17.11 23.76
C TYR A 621 18.55 -15.74 23.72
N TYR A 622 18.42 -14.93 24.79
CA TYR A 622 19.15 -13.66 24.91
C TYR A 622 20.65 -13.87 24.93
N TYR A 623 21.15 -14.77 25.78
CA TYR A 623 22.59 -15.06 25.86
C TYR A 623 23.12 -15.75 24.59
N LEU A 624 22.31 -16.57 23.93
CA LEU A 624 22.63 -17.10 22.62
C LEU A 624 22.80 -15.98 21.58
N GLY A 625 21.89 -15.00 21.58
CA GLY A 625 22.01 -13.80 20.74
C GLY A 625 23.28 -13.00 21.04
N GLN A 626 23.65 -12.82 22.31
CA GLN A 626 24.89 -12.16 22.71
C GLN A 626 26.13 -12.96 22.27
N ALA A 627 26.10 -14.28 22.39
CA ALA A 627 27.20 -15.13 21.95
C ALA A 627 27.41 -15.06 20.44
N TYR A 628 26.32 -15.09 19.65
CA TYR A 628 26.38 -14.88 18.21
C TYR A 628 26.88 -13.49 17.85
N GLN A 629 26.38 -12.44 18.52
CA GLN A 629 26.87 -11.08 18.31
C GLN A 629 28.36 -10.94 18.64
N GLY A 630 28.84 -11.60 19.69
CA GLY A 630 30.26 -11.65 20.05
C GLY A 630 31.14 -12.41 19.03
N LEU A 631 30.53 -13.27 18.22
CA LEU A 631 31.16 -13.94 17.07
C LEU A 631 30.98 -13.16 15.75
N ASP A 632 30.33 -11.98 15.79
CA ASP A 632 29.93 -11.21 14.60
C ASP A 632 28.96 -11.97 13.67
N ASP A 633 28.21 -12.94 14.22
CA ASP A 633 27.20 -13.75 13.52
C ASP A 633 25.82 -13.08 13.65
N VAL A 634 25.62 -12.02 12.89
CA VAL A 634 24.38 -11.22 12.90
C VAL A 634 23.17 -12.04 12.45
N GLU A 635 23.36 -12.96 11.50
CA GLU A 635 22.31 -13.82 10.92
C GLU A 635 21.64 -14.68 11.99
N ASN A 636 22.39 -15.18 12.97
CA ASN A 636 21.85 -15.96 14.08
C ASN A 636 21.57 -15.13 15.34
N ALA A 637 22.26 -14.00 15.53
CA ALA A 637 22.02 -13.10 16.66
C ALA A 637 20.63 -12.46 16.64
N ILE A 638 20.20 -11.92 15.48
CA ILE A 638 18.89 -11.24 15.36
C ILE A 638 17.73 -12.21 15.64
N PRO A 639 17.63 -13.40 15.00
CA PRO A 639 16.58 -14.37 15.31
C PRO A 639 16.60 -14.83 16.76
N SER A 640 17.78 -14.96 17.38
CA SER A 640 17.90 -15.34 18.79
C SER A 640 17.32 -14.26 19.72
N TYR A 641 17.63 -12.99 19.47
CA TYR A 641 17.03 -11.87 20.20
C TYR A 641 15.52 -11.75 19.95
N LEU A 642 15.06 -11.95 18.71
CA LEU A 642 13.63 -11.95 18.38
C LEU A 642 12.89 -13.09 19.06
N GLN A 643 13.48 -14.28 19.13
CA GLN A 643 12.91 -15.43 19.83
C GLN A 643 12.88 -15.21 21.34
N SER A 644 13.94 -14.60 21.91
CA SER A 644 13.95 -14.15 23.30
C SER A 644 12.78 -13.18 23.57
N LEU A 645 12.56 -12.20 22.69
CA LEU A 645 11.44 -11.26 22.81
C LEU A 645 10.08 -11.92 22.57
N ALA A 646 9.98 -12.91 21.68
CA ALA A 646 8.74 -13.64 21.45
C ALA A 646 8.25 -14.36 22.72
N ILE A 647 9.19 -14.85 23.54
CA ILE A 647 8.93 -15.53 24.81
C ILE A 647 8.78 -14.51 25.96
N ASN A 648 9.68 -13.53 26.05
CA ASN A 648 9.66 -12.48 27.08
C ASN A 648 9.76 -11.08 26.47
N ARG A 649 8.60 -10.48 26.24
CA ARG A 649 8.44 -9.12 25.68
C ARG A 649 8.81 -7.99 26.64
N SER A 650 9.11 -8.31 27.90
CA SER A 650 9.48 -7.34 28.94
C SER A 650 10.99 -7.23 29.15
N SER A 651 11.82 -7.75 28.25
CA SER A 651 13.28 -7.66 28.34
C SER A 651 13.82 -6.38 27.70
N ALA A 652 14.02 -5.32 28.50
CA ALA A 652 14.65 -4.09 28.04
C ALA A 652 16.07 -4.33 27.50
N ALA A 653 16.82 -5.24 28.15
CA ALA A 653 18.15 -5.64 27.74
C ALA A 653 18.18 -6.29 26.35
N THR A 654 17.20 -7.14 26.02
CA THR A 654 17.10 -7.75 24.68
C THR A 654 16.76 -6.69 23.63
N TYR A 655 15.87 -5.74 23.94
CA TYR A 655 15.58 -4.62 23.03
C TYR A 655 16.78 -3.70 22.80
N GLN A 656 17.58 -3.42 23.83
CA GLN A 656 18.80 -2.63 23.68
C GLN A 656 19.86 -3.38 22.87
N ALA A 657 20.07 -4.67 23.14
CA ALA A 657 21.04 -5.47 22.41
C ALA A 657 20.66 -5.58 20.92
N LEU A 658 19.38 -5.82 20.63
CA LEU A 658 18.87 -5.83 19.26
C LEU A 658 18.92 -4.44 18.61
N GLY A 659 18.54 -3.38 19.32
CA GLY A 659 18.61 -2.00 18.83
C GLY A 659 20.05 -1.56 18.55
N GLN A 660 21.00 -1.97 19.40
CA GLN A 660 22.42 -1.77 19.20
C GLN A 660 22.92 -2.54 17.98
N LEU A 661 22.63 -3.84 17.89
CA LEU A 661 23.00 -4.65 16.75
C LEU A 661 22.47 -4.05 15.45
N LEU A 662 21.20 -3.63 15.41
CA LEU A 662 20.61 -2.99 14.23
C LEU A 662 21.21 -1.61 13.93
N ALA A 663 21.61 -0.84 14.94
CA ALA A 663 22.33 0.42 14.75
C ALA A 663 23.75 0.19 14.21
N GLU A 664 24.42 -0.89 14.63
CA GLU A 664 25.70 -1.36 14.10
C GLU A 664 25.56 -1.81 12.63
N GLN A 665 24.38 -2.34 12.24
CA GLN A 665 24.00 -2.66 10.87
C GLN A 665 23.41 -1.47 10.08
N GLU A 666 23.49 -0.24 10.60
CA GLU A 666 22.94 0.98 9.97
C GLU A 666 21.42 0.95 9.65
N LEU A 667 20.66 0.05 10.26
CA LEU A 667 19.20 -0.04 10.12
C LEU A 667 18.51 0.93 11.09
N ILE A 668 18.71 2.24 10.87
CA ILE A 668 18.40 3.31 11.84
C ILE A 668 16.93 3.32 12.27
N ASP A 669 15.96 3.23 11.35
CA ASP A 669 14.53 3.26 11.73
C ASP A 669 14.14 2.04 12.58
N GLN A 670 14.73 0.87 12.30
CA GLN A 670 14.49 -0.35 13.08
C GLN A 670 15.19 -0.26 14.44
N ALA A 671 16.42 0.22 14.47
CA ALA A 671 17.16 0.47 15.70
C ALA A 671 16.41 1.47 16.60
N GLU A 672 15.91 2.58 16.04
CA GLU A 672 15.11 3.56 16.77
C GLU A 672 13.87 2.89 17.37
N LYS A 673 13.14 2.10 16.58
CA LYS A 673 11.98 1.33 17.04
C LYS A 673 12.34 0.49 18.27
N TYR A 674 13.44 -0.26 18.24
CA TYR A 674 13.82 -1.14 19.36
C TYR A 674 14.41 -0.40 20.56
N TYR A 675 15.14 0.71 20.37
CA TYR A 675 15.56 1.58 21.46
C TYR A 675 14.36 2.23 22.16
N ARG A 676 13.36 2.65 21.39
CA ARG A 676 12.08 3.15 21.92
C ARG A 676 11.32 2.07 22.68
N CYS A 677 11.27 0.84 22.15
CA CYS A 677 10.73 -0.30 22.90
C CYS A 677 11.48 -0.51 24.23
N ALA A 678 12.81 -0.42 24.25
CA ALA A 678 13.59 -0.54 25.49
C ALA A 678 13.21 0.53 26.52
N VAL A 679 13.06 1.79 26.08
CA VAL A 679 12.58 2.89 26.93
C VAL A 679 11.15 2.62 27.43
N LEU A 680 10.26 2.12 26.58
CA LEU A 680 8.90 1.77 26.99
C LEU A 680 8.86 0.64 28.04
N VAL A 681 9.85 -0.26 28.05
CA VAL A 681 9.96 -1.34 29.03
C VAL A 681 10.47 -0.81 30.37
N GLU A 682 11.51 0.01 30.33
CA GLU A 682 12.18 0.56 31.50
C GLU A 682 12.26 2.11 31.43
N PRO A 683 11.11 2.79 31.57
CA PRO A 683 11.04 4.23 31.31
C PRO A 683 11.80 5.06 32.32
N ASN A 684 12.13 4.53 33.50
CA ASN A 684 12.90 5.24 34.54
C ASN A 684 14.41 4.93 34.50
N ASN A 685 14.87 4.08 33.58
CA ASN A 685 16.28 3.73 33.49
C ASN A 685 17.03 4.83 32.71
N SER A 686 17.81 5.64 33.44
CA SER A 686 18.56 6.75 32.87
C SER A 686 19.59 6.31 31.82
N GLU A 687 20.12 5.10 31.93
CA GLU A 687 21.06 4.55 30.95
C GLU A 687 20.36 4.25 29.63
N ILE A 688 19.17 3.63 29.67
CA ILE A 688 18.38 3.32 28.46
C ILE A 688 17.91 4.58 27.76
N GLN A 689 17.41 5.56 28.53
CA GLN A 689 17.07 6.88 27.99
C GLN A 689 18.29 7.58 27.38
N GLN A 690 19.44 7.51 28.05
CA GLN A 690 20.67 8.09 27.55
C GLN A 690 21.16 7.35 26.30
N ASN A 691 20.98 6.04 26.17
CA ASN A 691 21.31 5.27 24.97
C ASN A 691 20.42 5.67 23.78
N LEU A 692 19.10 5.78 23.97
CA LEU A 692 18.22 6.33 22.93
C LEU A 692 18.63 7.77 22.58
N LYS A 693 18.93 8.62 23.57
CA LYS A 693 19.37 10.00 23.33
C LYS A 693 20.70 10.06 22.59
N LEU A 694 21.67 9.22 22.94
CA LEU A 694 22.96 9.12 22.27
C LEU A 694 22.77 8.61 20.85
N PHE A 695 21.94 7.58 20.65
CA PHE A 695 21.55 7.09 19.34
C PHE A 695 20.92 8.21 18.50
N LEU A 696 19.90 8.91 19.01
CA LEU A 696 19.29 10.06 18.33
C LEU A 696 20.29 11.21 18.12
N GLN A 697 21.26 11.43 19.01
CA GLN A 697 22.30 12.44 18.80
C GLN A 697 23.32 12.02 17.73
N GLN A 698 23.71 10.76 17.73
CA GLN A 698 24.71 10.21 16.83
C GLN A 698 24.16 10.02 15.41
N TYR A 699 22.91 9.56 15.31
CA TYR A 699 22.28 9.15 14.06
C TYR A 699 21.12 10.07 13.62
N CYS A 700 20.54 10.89 14.51
CA CYS A 700 19.44 11.82 14.18
C CYS A 700 19.79 13.33 14.32
N SER A 701 20.83 13.75 15.05
CA SER A 701 21.17 15.18 15.21
C SER A 701 22.04 15.78 14.09
N LYS A 702 22.56 14.94 13.19
CA LYS A 702 23.32 15.37 11.99
C LYS A 702 22.49 15.35 10.71
N THR A 703 21.23 14.92 10.77
CA THR A 703 20.39 14.54 9.63
C THR A 703 19.65 15.72 8.99
N ALA A 704 20.00 16.97 9.36
CA ALA A 704 19.58 18.19 8.66
C ALA A 704 20.66 18.78 7.72
N LYS A 705 21.83 18.13 7.57
CA LYS A 705 22.75 18.43 6.48
C LYS A 705 22.64 17.34 5.43
N LYS A 706 22.28 17.75 4.21
CA LYS A 706 22.49 17.02 2.95
C LYS A 706 23.68 16.05 3.07
N ILE A 707 23.38 14.79 3.30
CA ILE A 707 24.25 13.68 2.95
C ILE A 707 23.46 12.97 1.86
N ILE A 708 23.65 13.43 0.62
CA ILE A 708 23.59 12.50 -0.50
C ILE A 708 24.67 11.47 -0.16
N PRO A 709 24.35 10.20 0.10
CA PRO A 709 25.38 9.28 0.53
C PRO A 709 26.34 9.11 -0.64
N ILE A 710 27.58 9.58 -0.47
CA ILE A 710 28.68 9.28 -1.37
C ILE A 710 29.04 7.81 -1.07
N PHE A 711 28.25 6.89 -1.62
CA PHE A 711 28.29 5.46 -1.26
C PHE A 711 29.63 4.81 -1.61
N LEU A 712 30.26 5.23 -2.71
CA LEU A 712 31.33 4.44 -3.33
C LEU A 712 32.76 5.01 -3.22
N LYS A 713 32.96 6.22 -2.72
CA LYS A 713 34.30 6.87 -2.70
C LYS A 713 35.10 6.68 -1.40
N ASN A 714 34.47 6.18 -0.33
CA ASN A 714 35.11 6.02 0.98
C ASN A 714 35.47 4.57 1.35
N ALA A 715 35.17 3.59 0.49
CA ALA A 715 35.29 2.17 0.81
C ALA A 715 36.35 1.47 -0.06
N ASN A 716 37.59 1.97 -0.04
CA ASN A 716 38.69 1.34 -0.79
C ASN A 716 39.29 0.09 -0.10
N ASN A 717 38.58 -0.56 0.83
CA ASN A 717 39.12 -1.70 1.59
C ASN A 717 38.09 -2.76 2.08
N SER A 718 36.83 -2.76 1.63
CA SER A 718 35.87 -3.82 2.03
C SER A 718 35.88 -5.00 1.06
N GLU A 719 35.85 -6.23 1.58
CA GLU A 719 35.66 -7.46 0.79
C GLU A 719 34.37 -7.43 -0.05
N GLU A 720 33.34 -6.70 0.40
CA GLU A 720 32.05 -6.56 -0.27
C GLU A 720 32.13 -5.83 -1.62
N LEU A 721 33.13 -4.97 -1.82
CA LEU A 721 33.25 -4.17 -3.04
C LEU A 721 34.11 -4.81 -4.13
N LYS A 722 34.72 -5.97 -3.87
CA LYS A 722 35.55 -6.71 -4.84
C LYS A 722 34.79 -7.10 -6.12
N TYR A 723 33.45 -7.12 -6.05
CA TYR A 723 32.57 -7.48 -7.16
C TYR A 723 32.22 -6.30 -8.08
N PHE A 724 32.47 -5.05 -7.67
CA PHE A 724 32.12 -3.86 -8.44
C PHE A 724 33.35 -3.17 -9.03
N LYS A 725 33.30 -2.84 -10.32
CA LYS A 725 34.44 -2.25 -11.05
C LYS A 725 34.33 -0.73 -11.17
N PHE A 726 34.92 -0.03 -10.20
CA PHE A 726 35.01 1.44 -10.22
C PHE A 726 36.32 1.94 -10.83
N ILE A 727 36.26 3.12 -11.45
CA ILE A 727 37.43 3.82 -11.96
C ILE A 727 37.50 5.21 -11.33
N ASP A 728 38.58 5.47 -10.59
CA ASP A 728 38.89 6.79 -10.07
C ASP A 728 39.24 7.76 -11.21
N ALA A 729 38.64 8.94 -11.20
CA ALA A 729 38.91 10.00 -12.16
C ALA A 729 38.91 11.38 -11.48
N ASP A 730 39.99 12.14 -11.68
CA ASP A 730 40.28 13.42 -11.01
C ASP A 730 39.33 14.58 -11.41
N HIS A 731 38.46 14.37 -12.41
CA HIS A 731 37.60 15.40 -13.01
C HIS A 731 36.09 15.20 -12.76
N LEU A 732 35.71 14.16 -12.01
CA LEU A 732 34.30 13.89 -11.70
C LEU A 732 33.83 14.68 -10.47
N GLN A 733 32.53 15.02 -10.45
CA GLN A 733 31.91 15.60 -9.25
C GLN A 733 31.89 14.57 -8.09
N PRO A 734 31.75 15.01 -6.84
CA PRO A 734 31.77 14.10 -5.68
C PRO A 734 30.69 13.01 -5.70
N ASP A 735 29.56 13.28 -6.36
CA ASP A 735 28.40 12.40 -6.53
C ASP A 735 28.40 11.62 -7.86
N GLU A 736 29.52 11.61 -8.59
CA GLU A 736 29.66 10.93 -9.88
C GLU A 736 30.77 9.86 -9.81
N CYS A 737 30.58 8.76 -10.54
CA CYS A 737 31.59 7.72 -10.69
C CYS A 737 31.60 7.16 -12.13
N LEU A 738 32.69 6.46 -12.47
CA LEU A 738 32.80 5.66 -13.68
C LEU A 738 32.68 4.19 -13.31
N VAL A 739 31.78 3.49 -13.99
CA VAL A 739 31.61 2.03 -13.90
C VAL A 739 32.04 1.42 -15.23
N GLU A 740 32.83 0.35 -15.16
CA GLU A 740 33.22 -0.41 -16.34
C GLU A 740 32.22 -1.55 -16.59
N ILE A 741 31.57 -1.52 -17.77
CA ILE A 741 30.69 -2.59 -18.25
C ILE A 741 31.43 -3.54 -19.21
N GLU A 742 30.75 -4.59 -19.69
CA GLU A 742 31.30 -5.55 -20.65
C GLU A 742 32.02 -4.87 -21.83
N GLY A 743 33.16 -5.42 -22.25
CA GLY A 743 33.97 -4.85 -23.32
C GLY A 743 34.86 -3.69 -22.88
N GLY A 744 34.99 -3.43 -21.58
CA GLY A 744 35.86 -2.37 -21.04
C GLY A 744 35.34 -0.97 -21.40
N ILE A 745 34.02 -0.82 -21.45
CA ILE A 745 33.35 0.44 -21.76
C ILE A 745 33.05 1.15 -20.43
N LYS A 746 33.43 2.41 -20.34
CA LYS A 746 33.28 3.19 -19.11
C LYS A 746 32.01 4.04 -19.19
N ILE A 747 31.04 3.80 -18.32
CA ILE A 747 29.82 4.59 -18.22
C ILE A 747 29.95 5.54 -17.03
N CYS A 748 29.68 6.83 -17.24
CA CYS A 748 29.62 7.78 -16.14
C CYS A 748 28.19 7.81 -15.60
N ILE A 749 28.04 7.61 -14.29
CA ILE A 749 26.75 7.55 -13.60
C ILE A 749 26.77 8.39 -12.33
N LYS A 750 25.58 8.63 -11.76
CA LYS A 750 25.46 9.14 -10.39
C LYS A 750 25.77 8.04 -9.39
N ASN A 751 26.48 8.39 -8.33
CA ASN A 751 26.78 7.55 -7.18
C ASN A 751 25.57 7.53 -6.22
N ASP A 752 24.44 7.01 -6.71
CA ASP A 752 23.16 6.94 -6.00
C ASP A 752 22.48 5.60 -6.30
N LEU A 753 22.21 4.80 -5.27
CA LEU A 753 21.53 3.51 -5.40
C LEU A 753 20.02 3.65 -5.64
N ASN A 754 19.46 4.85 -5.49
CA ASN A 754 18.08 5.14 -5.88
C ASN A 754 17.93 5.35 -7.40
N SER A 755 19.03 5.63 -8.10
CA SER A 755 19.07 5.67 -9.56
C SER A 755 19.05 4.25 -10.12
N LEU A 756 18.02 3.93 -10.90
CA LEU A 756 17.83 2.64 -11.57
C LEU A 756 19.04 2.27 -12.41
N THR A 757 19.50 3.18 -13.28
CA THR A 757 20.64 2.93 -14.16
C THR A 757 21.91 2.64 -13.35
N SER A 758 22.16 3.43 -12.29
CA SER A 758 23.31 3.23 -11.42
C SER A 758 23.27 1.88 -10.73
N TYR A 759 22.12 1.52 -10.15
CA TYR A 759 21.93 0.28 -9.43
C TYR A 759 22.08 -0.94 -10.35
N VAL A 760 21.45 -0.91 -11.53
CA VAL A 760 21.47 -2.05 -12.47
C VAL A 760 22.87 -2.31 -13.00
N LEU A 761 23.61 -1.26 -13.39
CA LEU A 761 24.98 -1.42 -13.89
C LEU A 761 25.91 -2.00 -12.82
N LEU A 762 25.70 -1.65 -11.54
CA LEU A 762 26.43 -2.24 -10.44
C LEU A 762 26.01 -3.70 -10.20
N GLU A 763 24.72 -4.00 -10.26
CA GLU A 763 24.20 -5.35 -10.00
C GLU A 763 24.66 -6.35 -11.05
N GLN A 764 24.64 -5.97 -12.32
CA GLN A 764 24.77 -6.90 -13.43
C GLN A 764 26.10 -6.78 -14.15
N GLY A 765 26.86 -5.70 -13.90
CA GLY A 765 28.10 -5.40 -14.62
C GLY A 765 27.89 -5.04 -16.10
N ASP A 766 26.64 -4.91 -16.53
CA ASP A 766 26.20 -4.56 -17.87
C ASP A 766 24.71 -4.16 -17.85
N TRP A 767 24.13 -3.82 -18.99
CA TRP A 767 22.68 -3.64 -19.11
C TRP A 767 21.93 -4.97 -19.06
N PHE A 768 20.75 -4.96 -18.45
CA PHE A 768 19.96 -6.15 -18.16
C PHE A 768 19.21 -6.74 -19.37
N GLU A 769 19.11 -5.97 -20.45
CA GLU A 769 18.33 -6.35 -21.63
C GLU A 769 19.08 -7.37 -22.48
N PRO A 770 18.45 -8.50 -22.85
CA PRO A 770 19.07 -9.53 -23.69
C PRO A 770 19.40 -9.02 -25.10
N GLU A 771 18.74 -7.94 -25.54
CA GLU A 771 19.02 -7.27 -26.81
C GLU A 771 20.45 -6.72 -26.92
N MET A 772 21.10 -6.41 -25.79
CA MET A 772 22.46 -5.89 -25.78
C MET A 772 23.46 -6.87 -26.43
N GLU A 773 23.34 -8.17 -26.15
CA GLU A 773 24.16 -9.19 -26.81
C GLU A 773 23.88 -9.27 -28.32
N PHE A 774 22.62 -9.12 -28.72
CA PHE A 774 22.26 -9.10 -30.13
C PHE A 774 22.84 -7.87 -30.84
N VAL A 775 22.78 -6.69 -30.20
CA VAL A 775 23.42 -5.47 -30.69
C VAL A 775 24.92 -5.66 -30.88
N ARG A 776 25.61 -6.33 -29.95
CA ARG A 776 27.05 -6.67 -30.10
C ARG A 776 27.36 -7.54 -31.32
N LYS A 777 26.43 -8.41 -31.74
CA LYS A 777 26.54 -9.23 -32.96
C LYS A 777 26.13 -8.47 -34.23
N LEU A 778 25.19 -7.53 -34.08
CA LEU A 778 24.61 -6.76 -35.17
C LEU A 778 25.57 -5.68 -35.70
N ILE A 779 26.18 -4.91 -34.79
CA ILE A 779 26.95 -3.71 -35.15
C ILE A 779 28.32 -4.08 -35.72
N THR A 780 28.65 -3.51 -36.88
CA THR A 780 29.94 -3.67 -37.56
C THR A 780 30.54 -2.31 -37.93
N PRO A 781 31.88 -2.19 -38.08
CA PRO A 781 32.52 -0.96 -38.53
C PRO A 781 31.91 -0.40 -39.82
N GLY A 782 31.75 0.92 -39.87
CA GLY A 782 31.21 1.66 -41.03
C GLY A 782 29.70 1.91 -40.99
N MET A 783 28.98 1.44 -39.98
CA MET A 783 27.53 1.68 -39.83
C MET A 783 27.23 3.11 -39.36
N GLU A 784 26.11 3.64 -39.83
CA GLU A 784 25.49 4.88 -39.35
C GLU A 784 24.30 4.54 -38.43
N ILE A 785 24.32 5.03 -37.20
CA ILE A 785 23.40 4.58 -36.14
C ILE A 785 22.76 5.78 -35.45
N LEU A 786 21.46 5.66 -35.13
CA LEU A 786 20.77 6.59 -34.24
C LEU A 786 20.45 5.91 -32.91
N ASP A 787 20.76 6.59 -31.82
CA ASP A 787 20.33 6.20 -30.47
C ASP A 787 19.40 7.29 -29.95
N ILE A 788 18.10 7.00 -29.90
CA ILE A 788 17.05 7.94 -29.50
C ILE A 788 16.59 7.55 -28.10
N GLY A 789 16.77 8.48 -27.15
CA GLY A 789 16.73 8.19 -25.71
C GLY A 789 18.00 7.49 -25.27
N ALA A 790 19.14 8.13 -25.56
CA ALA A 790 20.45 7.54 -25.30
C ALA A 790 20.75 7.38 -23.81
N ASN A 791 20.08 8.16 -22.95
CA ASN A 791 20.23 8.14 -21.50
C ASN A 791 21.72 8.27 -21.09
N HIS A 792 22.18 7.50 -20.10
CA HIS A 792 23.60 7.46 -19.69
C HIS A 792 24.53 6.87 -20.78
N GLY A 793 24.00 6.44 -21.93
CA GLY A 793 24.74 5.99 -23.11
C GLY A 793 25.19 4.55 -23.08
N VAL A 794 24.50 3.68 -22.35
CA VAL A 794 24.89 2.27 -22.24
C VAL A 794 24.91 1.60 -23.63
N TYR A 795 23.88 1.82 -24.44
CA TYR A 795 23.87 1.40 -25.86
C TYR A 795 24.79 2.25 -26.72
N THR A 796 24.69 3.57 -26.68
CA THR A 796 25.54 4.50 -27.47
C THR A 796 27.03 4.14 -27.37
N LEU A 797 27.57 4.00 -26.16
CA LEU A 797 28.99 3.77 -25.92
C LEU A 797 29.41 2.34 -26.31
N THR A 798 28.51 1.36 -26.15
CA THR A 798 28.72 -0.01 -26.62
C THR A 798 28.82 -0.07 -28.14
N MET A 799 27.86 0.53 -28.83
CA MET A 799 27.88 0.61 -30.30
C MET A 799 29.10 1.40 -30.80
N ALA A 800 29.48 2.49 -30.11
CA ALA A 800 30.62 3.33 -30.50
C ALA A 800 31.94 2.56 -30.49
N ARG A 801 32.13 1.68 -29.48
CA ARG A 801 33.28 0.79 -29.39
C ARG A 801 33.35 -0.17 -30.57
N LEU A 802 32.22 -0.77 -30.94
CA LEU A 802 32.12 -1.77 -32.02
C LEU A 802 32.35 -1.18 -33.40
N LEU A 803 32.02 0.10 -33.60
CA LEU A 803 32.32 0.84 -34.83
C LEU A 803 33.82 1.06 -35.05
N GLN A 804 34.64 1.00 -33.99
CA GLN A 804 36.10 1.19 -34.06
C GLN A 804 36.51 2.51 -34.78
N GLY A 805 35.73 3.57 -34.59
CA GLY A 805 35.95 4.87 -35.23
C GLY A 805 35.59 4.95 -36.71
N GLN A 806 35.06 3.88 -37.31
CA GLN A 806 34.56 3.85 -38.69
C GLN A 806 33.03 3.86 -38.66
N GLY A 807 32.41 4.87 -39.26
CA GLY A 807 30.98 5.14 -39.09
C GLY A 807 30.70 6.11 -37.95
N LYS A 808 29.44 6.34 -37.64
CA LYS A 808 29.01 7.40 -36.72
C LYS A 808 27.75 7.01 -35.95
N ILE A 809 27.68 7.46 -34.70
CA ILE A 809 26.47 7.39 -33.87
C ILE A 809 25.98 8.80 -33.59
N THR A 810 24.70 9.02 -33.81
CA THR A 810 24.02 10.25 -33.38
C THR A 810 23.08 9.88 -32.22
N ALA A 811 23.43 10.36 -31.03
CA ALA A 811 22.73 10.09 -29.77
C ALA A 811 21.87 11.29 -29.39
N TYR A 812 20.55 11.08 -29.31
CA TYR A 812 19.59 12.07 -28.84
C TYR A 812 19.26 11.79 -27.37
N GLU A 813 19.61 12.74 -26.50
CA GLU A 813 19.23 12.71 -25.10
C GLU A 813 18.69 14.09 -24.70
N PRO A 814 17.39 14.17 -24.34
CA PRO A 814 16.79 15.44 -24.00
C PRO A 814 17.31 16.00 -22.67
N ALA A 815 17.69 15.16 -21.70
CA ALA A 815 17.98 15.65 -20.36
C ALA A 815 19.40 16.22 -20.20
N SER A 816 19.55 17.49 -19.83
CA SER A 816 20.87 18.14 -19.78
C SER A 816 21.79 17.54 -18.71
N SER A 817 21.23 17.12 -17.57
CA SER A 817 21.98 16.45 -16.50
C SER A 817 22.56 15.11 -16.97
N VAL A 818 21.78 14.34 -17.73
CA VAL A 818 22.16 13.04 -18.29
C VAL A 818 23.14 13.19 -19.47
N VAL A 819 22.91 14.18 -20.35
CA VAL A 819 23.86 14.55 -21.42
C VAL A 819 25.25 14.86 -20.85
N SER A 820 25.33 15.51 -19.69
CA SER A 820 26.61 15.79 -19.03
C SER A 820 27.36 14.50 -18.69
N LEU A 821 26.65 13.50 -18.15
CA LEU A 821 27.22 12.19 -17.82
C LEU A 821 27.60 11.42 -19.08
N LEU A 822 26.75 11.39 -20.10
CA LEU A 822 27.04 10.77 -21.39
C LEU A 822 28.29 11.37 -22.05
N ARG A 823 28.45 12.70 -22.05
CA ARG A 823 29.66 13.37 -22.56
C ARG A 823 30.93 12.92 -21.83
N LYS A 824 30.88 12.81 -20.49
CA LYS A 824 31.99 12.29 -19.69
C LYS A 824 32.28 10.82 -20.00
N GLY A 825 31.25 10.01 -20.26
CA GLY A 825 31.42 8.63 -20.73
C GLY A 825 32.11 8.56 -22.11
N VAL A 826 31.70 9.38 -23.07
CA VAL A 826 32.35 9.49 -24.39
C VAL A 826 33.83 9.87 -24.24
N GLU A 827 34.12 10.88 -23.43
CA GLU A 827 35.49 11.35 -23.16
C GLU A 827 36.34 10.26 -22.47
N ALA A 828 35.81 9.61 -21.44
CA ALA A 828 36.51 8.57 -20.69
C ALA A 828 36.89 7.34 -21.54
N ASN A 829 36.15 7.11 -22.63
CA ASN A 829 36.45 6.06 -23.61
C ASN A 829 37.23 6.55 -24.83
N GLY A 830 37.43 7.87 -24.99
CA GLY A 830 38.14 8.47 -26.13
C GLY A 830 37.41 8.33 -27.47
N PHE A 831 36.07 8.27 -27.47
CA PHE A 831 35.31 8.12 -28.71
C PHE A 831 35.17 9.45 -29.45
N THR A 832 35.50 9.45 -30.75
CA THR A 832 35.37 10.62 -31.64
C THR A 832 34.24 10.48 -32.66
N ASN A 833 33.60 9.31 -32.71
CA ASN A 833 32.55 8.93 -33.64
C ASN A 833 31.13 9.02 -33.04
N VAL A 834 30.98 9.69 -31.88
CA VAL A 834 29.70 9.89 -31.21
C VAL A 834 29.34 11.38 -31.24
N GLU A 835 28.22 11.71 -31.87
CA GLU A 835 27.60 13.03 -31.82
C GLU A 835 26.44 13.01 -30.82
N ILE A 836 26.53 13.83 -29.77
CA ILE A 836 25.48 13.95 -28.76
C ILE A 836 24.66 15.21 -29.03
N ILE A 837 23.38 15.02 -29.32
CA ILE A 837 22.40 16.07 -29.54
C ILE A 837 21.54 16.18 -28.26
N ASN A 838 21.62 17.33 -27.59
CA ASN A 838 20.80 17.60 -26.40
C ASN A 838 19.42 18.11 -26.83
N ALA A 839 18.60 17.19 -27.32
CA ALA A 839 17.24 17.45 -27.78
C ALA A 839 16.41 16.16 -27.75
N GLY A 840 15.10 16.31 -27.55
CA GLY A 840 14.12 15.26 -27.83
C GLY A 840 13.72 15.27 -29.30
N LEU A 841 13.23 14.13 -29.79
CA LEU A 841 12.61 14.02 -31.12
C LEU A 841 11.09 13.93 -30.97
N SER A 842 10.35 14.54 -31.89
CA SER A 842 8.88 14.54 -31.87
C SER A 842 8.29 14.77 -33.26
N ASP A 843 6.97 14.91 -33.35
CA ASP A 843 6.24 15.27 -34.57
C ASP A 843 6.33 16.77 -34.92
N CYS A 844 6.94 17.57 -34.04
CA CYS A 844 7.12 19.01 -34.20
C CYS A 844 8.52 19.47 -33.74
N GLU A 845 8.93 20.66 -34.19
CA GLU A 845 10.13 21.35 -33.69
C GLU A 845 9.73 22.48 -32.74
N GLY A 846 10.56 22.72 -31.73
CA GLY A 846 10.33 23.80 -30.78
C GLY A 846 11.05 23.56 -29.46
N GLU A 847 10.44 24.01 -28.38
CA GLU A 847 10.86 23.70 -27.03
C GLU A 847 9.75 22.92 -26.34
N ALA A 848 10.12 21.99 -25.45
CA ALA A 848 9.18 21.28 -24.61
C ALA A 848 9.71 21.19 -23.18
N THR A 849 8.81 20.96 -22.23
CA THR A 849 9.18 20.69 -20.84
C THR A 849 9.39 19.20 -20.68
N LEU A 850 10.60 18.82 -20.29
CA LEU A 850 10.93 17.47 -19.86
C LEU A 850 10.80 17.42 -18.33
N PHE A 851 9.94 16.54 -17.84
CA PHE A 851 9.80 16.27 -16.41
C PHE A 851 10.86 15.26 -16.00
N LEU A 852 11.73 15.68 -15.08
CA LEU A 852 12.85 14.87 -14.60
C LEU A 852 12.41 14.01 -13.42
N SER A 853 12.57 12.71 -13.57
CA SER A 853 12.37 11.74 -12.49
C SER A 853 13.69 11.53 -11.74
N THR A 854 13.62 10.91 -10.55
CA THR A 854 14.81 10.40 -9.86
C THR A 854 15.54 9.34 -10.70
N ASN A 855 14.82 8.65 -11.59
CA ASN A 855 15.36 7.73 -12.58
C ASN A 855 15.26 8.37 -13.97
N SER A 856 16.39 8.51 -14.67
CA SER A 856 16.39 9.11 -16.00
C SER A 856 15.61 8.30 -17.03
N GLU A 857 15.53 6.96 -16.87
CA GLU A 857 14.68 6.03 -17.64
C GLU A 857 13.17 6.25 -17.39
N LEU A 858 12.77 7.32 -16.71
CA LEU A 858 11.37 7.71 -16.52
C LEU A 858 11.17 9.21 -16.81
N ASN A 859 12.17 9.86 -17.42
CA ASN A 859 12.03 11.24 -17.85
C ASN A 859 11.01 11.29 -18.99
N SER A 860 9.99 12.13 -18.85
CA SER A 860 8.92 12.18 -19.85
C SER A 860 8.58 13.60 -20.25
N LEU A 861 8.09 13.76 -21.48
CA LEU A 861 7.43 14.99 -21.94
C LEU A 861 5.99 15.10 -21.41
N GLN A 862 5.49 14.08 -20.73
CA GLN A 862 4.17 14.06 -20.12
C GLN A 862 4.29 14.26 -18.61
N GLN A 863 3.40 15.07 -18.04
CA GLN A 863 3.41 15.39 -16.61
C GLN A 863 2.99 14.17 -15.79
N ASP A 864 3.93 13.55 -15.08
CA ASP A 864 3.64 12.57 -14.05
C ASP A 864 3.63 13.25 -12.67
N GLY A 865 2.63 12.97 -11.84
CA GLY A 865 2.35 13.68 -10.58
C GLY A 865 3.37 13.48 -9.45
N LEU A 866 4.57 12.98 -9.78
CA LEU A 866 5.64 12.55 -8.88
C LEU A 866 6.95 13.35 -9.07
N SER A 867 7.19 13.90 -10.26
CA SER A 867 8.44 14.60 -10.60
C SER A 867 8.42 16.04 -10.07
N GLN A 868 9.42 16.41 -9.26
CA GLN A 868 9.56 17.77 -8.67
C GLN A 868 10.55 18.67 -9.44
N GLN A 869 11.20 18.13 -10.48
CA GLN A 869 12.19 18.84 -11.28
C GLN A 869 11.81 18.77 -12.75
N GLN A 870 12.03 19.86 -13.46
CA GLN A 870 11.70 20.02 -14.87
C GLN A 870 12.80 20.82 -15.57
N GLU A 871 12.98 20.57 -16.85
CA GLU A 871 13.85 21.39 -17.69
C GLU A 871 13.26 21.61 -19.07
N THR A 872 13.54 22.79 -19.64
CA THR A 872 13.17 23.09 -21.01
C THR A 872 14.20 22.46 -21.95
N ILE A 873 13.72 21.60 -22.83
CA ILE A 873 14.52 20.91 -23.83
C ILE A 873 14.15 21.40 -25.23
N LYS A 874 15.07 21.22 -26.17
CA LYS A 874 14.77 21.41 -27.59
C LYS A 874 14.05 20.18 -28.14
N LEU A 875 13.00 20.37 -28.94
CA LEU A 875 12.40 19.34 -29.77
C LEU A 875 12.83 19.51 -31.22
N LEU A 876 13.21 18.39 -31.83
CA LEU A 876 13.62 18.28 -33.22
C LEU A 876 12.69 17.33 -33.97
N ASN A 877 12.63 17.54 -35.29
CA ASN A 877 11.81 16.75 -36.19
C ASN A 877 12.71 15.89 -37.08
N LEU A 878 12.48 14.57 -37.10
CA LEU A 878 13.39 13.63 -37.74
C LEU A 878 13.45 13.80 -39.28
N ASP A 879 12.37 14.21 -39.94
CA ASP A 879 12.39 14.54 -41.38
C ASP A 879 13.27 15.76 -41.69
N ARG A 880 13.39 16.73 -40.78
CA ARG A 880 14.32 17.87 -40.94
C ARG A 880 15.75 17.49 -40.58
N GLU A 881 15.95 16.66 -39.56
CA GLU A 881 17.29 16.17 -39.21
C GLU A 881 17.90 15.36 -40.36
N LEU A 882 17.08 14.61 -41.11
CA LEU A 882 17.51 13.94 -42.35
C LEU A 882 18.15 14.90 -43.35
N GLU A 883 17.57 16.08 -43.53
CA GLU A 883 18.08 17.11 -44.44
C GLU A 883 19.33 17.81 -43.89
N GLN A 884 19.34 18.13 -42.59
CA GLN A 884 20.44 18.85 -41.94
C GLN A 884 21.71 17.99 -41.85
N HIS A 885 21.58 16.72 -41.48
CA HIS A 885 22.71 15.80 -41.37
C HIS A 885 23.10 15.19 -42.73
N ASN A 886 22.26 15.35 -43.76
CA ASN A 886 22.45 14.78 -45.09
C ASN A 886 22.73 13.25 -45.05
N TRP A 887 22.01 12.53 -44.18
CA TRP A 887 22.19 11.10 -44.01
C TRP A 887 21.88 10.35 -45.31
N GLN A 888 22.89 9.68 -45.85
CA GLN A 888 22.73 8.87 -47.05
C GLN A 888 22.07 7.51 -46.74
N LYS A 889 22.35 6.97 -45.55
CA LYS A 889 21.86 5.69 -45.09
C LYS A 889 21.93 5.64 -43.57
N ILE A 890 20.87 5.15 -42.91
CA ILE A 890 20.89 4.75 -41.50
C ILE A 890 20.77 3.21 -41.42
N ASP A 891 21.67 2.58 -40.67
CA ASP A 891 21.74 1.13 -40.53
C ASP A 891 20.92 0.63 -39.34
N PHE A 892 21.02 1.27 -38.18
CA PHE A 892 20.34 0.83 -36.97
C PHE A 892 19.78 2.00 -36.18
N ILE A 893 18.64 1.78 -35.53
CA ILE A 893 18.00 2.75 -34.64
C ILE A 893 17.62 2.03 -33.35
N LYS A 894 18.12 2.51 -32.21
CA LYS A 894 17.46 2.29 -30.92
C LYS A 894 16.45 3.42 -30.74
N LEU A 895 15.18 3.07 -30.57
CA LEU A 895 14.08 4.01 -30.38
C LEU A 895 13.38 3.72 -29.05
N ASP A 896 13.74 4.49 -28.05
CA ASP A 896 13.30 4.31 -26.68
C ASP A 896 13.10 5.70 -26.09
N ALA A 897 11.92 6.26 -26.28
CA ALA A 897 11.66 7.69 -26.08
C ALA A 897 10.57 7.92 -25.04
N GLU A 898 10.45 7.00 -24.09
CA GLU A 898 9.56 7.08 -22.92
C GLU A 898 8.12 7.47 -23.30
N GLY A 899 7.59 6.82 -24.35
CA GLY A 899 6.21 7.01 -24.84
C GLY A 899 6.05 7.98 -26.02
N GLU A 900 7.14 8.60 -26.49
CA GLU A 900 7.12 9.54 -27.62
C GLU A 900 7.38 8.87 -28.99
N GLU A 901 7.57 7.54 -29.04
CA GLU A 901 7.93 6.78 -30.25
C GLU A 901 6.93 7.04 -31.38
N ALA A 902 5.63 7.02 -31.08
CA ALA A 902 4.59 7.24 -32.07
C ALA A 902 4.63 8.64 -32.71
N LYS A 903 5.02 9.67 -31.93
CA LYS A 903 5.20 11.03 -32.45
C LYS A 903 6.48 11.15 -33.25
N ILE A 904 7.57 10.50 -32.82
CA ILE A 904 8.81 10.41 -33.59
C ILE A 904 8.55 9.76 -34.96
N LEU A 905 7.77 8.67 -35.00
CA LEU A 905 7.32 8.07 -36.27
C LEU A 905 6.49 9.03 -37.11
N ALA A 906 5.63 9.84 -36.50
CA ALA A 906 4.81 10.81 -37.20
C ALA A 906 5.63 11.99 -37.75
N GLY A 907 6.65 12.45 -37.02
CA GLY A 907 7.60 13.48 -37.43
C GLY A 907 8.68 13.00 -38.39
N GLY A 908 8.91 11.69 -38.45
CA GLY A 908 9.88 11.03 -39.31
C GLY A 908 9.27 10.23 -40.46
N LYS A 909 8.05 10.55 -40.92
CA LYS A 909 7.37 9.73 -41.95
C LYS A 909 8.18 9.62 -43.23
N ARG A 910 8.77 10.72 -43.70
CA ARG A 910 9.63 10.70 -44.89
C ARG A 910 10.92 9.95 -44.59
N PHE A 911 11.53 10.16 -43.42
CA PHE A 911 12.70 9.45 -42.95
C PHE A 911 12.49 7.94 -42.97
N PHE A 912 11.45 7.41 -42.31
CA PHE A 912 11.18 5.97 -42.26
C PHE A 912 10.70 5.41 -43.61
N PHE A 913 10.15 6.25 -44.49
CA PHE A 913 9.79 5.87 -45.85
C PHE A 913 11.03 5.73 -46.75
N GLU A 914 11.95 6.70 -46.72
CA GLU A 914 13.16 6.73 -47.55
C GLU A 914 14.28 5.83 -47.01
N GLN A 915 14.43 5.75 -45.69
CA GLN A 915 15.42 4.89 -45.04
C GLN A 915 14.86 3.48 -44.82
N SER A 916 15.76 2.51 -44.62
CA SER A 916 15.42 1.12 -44.31
C SER A 916 16.31 0.55 -43.20
N PRO A 917 16.35 1.17 -42.00
CA PRO A 917 17.13 0.68 -40.87
C PRO A 917 16.49 -0.57 -40.25
N LEU A 918 17.28 -1.30 -39.46
CA LEU A 918 16.72 -2.15 -38.41
C LEU A 918 16.42 -1.26 -37.20
N ILE A 919 15.21 -1.35 -36.67
CA ILE A 919 14.75 -0.50 -35.56
C ILE A 919 14.47 -1.41 -34.38
N MET A 920 15.15 -1.19 -33.26
CA MET A 920 14.77 -1.74 -31.96
C MET A 920 13.91 -0.70 -31.26
N PHE A 921 12.72 -1.08 -30.80
CA PHE A 921 11.82 -0.15 -30.15
C PHE A 921 11.14 -0.74 -28.91
N GLU A 922 10.87 0.12 -27.94
CA GLU A 922 10.17 -0.26 -26.71
C GLU A 922 8.71 -0.63 -27.02
N LEU A 923 8.31 -1.83 -26.64
CA LEU A 923 6.94 -2.33 -26.80
C LEU A 923 6.03 -1.87 -25.65
N LYS A 924 6.58 -1.62 -24.47
CA LYS A 924 5.80 -1.33 -23.27
C LYS A 924 6.06 0.07 -22.78
N HIS A 925 5.01 0.86 -22.60
CA HIS A 925 5.10 2.09 -21.83
C HIS A 925 4.48 1.84 -20.46
N GLY A 926 5.31 1.78 -19.41
CA GLY A 926 4.89 1.34 -18.09
C GLY A 926 4.35 -0.10 -18.09
N LYS A 927 3.07 -0.29 -17.73
CA LYS A 927 2.41 -1.62 -17.73
C LYS A 927 1.64 -1.94 -19.01
N HIS A 928 1.60 -1.03 -19.98
CA HIS A 928 0.76 -1.17 -21.17
C HIS A 928 1.58 -1.59 -22.39
N ILE A 929 1.12 -2.63 -23.09
CA ILE A 929 1.69 -3.06 -24.38
C ILE A 929 1.16 -2.15 -25.50
N ASN A 930 2.06 -1.47 -26.20
CA ASN A 930 1.72 -0.53 -27.27
C ASN A 930 1.54 -1.22 -28.62
N MET A 931 0.44 -1.98 -28.77
CA MET A 931 0.10 -2.64 -30.04
C MET A 931 -0.12 -1.65 -31.20
N ARG A 932 -0.42 -0.37 -30.90
CA ARG A 932 -0.57 0.68 -31.91
C ARG A 932 0.75 0.98 -32.60
N LEU A 933 1.87 0.95 -31.88
CA LEU A 933 3.19 1.21 -32.44
C LEU A 933 3.58 0.17 -33.49
N ILE A 934 3.28 -1.12 -33.23
CA ILE A 934 3.42 -2.20 -34.22
C ILE A 934 2.65 -1.87 -35.51
N GLN A 935 1.39 -1.45 -35.38
CA GLN A 935 0.56 -1.09 -36.52
C GLN A 935 1.12 0.13 -37.29
N LEU A 936 1.71 1.11 -36.59
CA LEU A 936 2.35 2.26 -37.23
C LEU A 936 3.56 1.84 -38.06
N PHE A 937 4.40 0.94 -37.55
CA PHE A 937 5.50 0.36 -38.30
C PHE A 937 5.02 -0.44 -39.52
N GLN A 938 3.98 -1.27 -39.35
CA GLN A 938 3.37 -2.02 -40.46
C GLN A 938 2.82 -1.10 -41.55
N ASN A 939 2.19 0.02 -41.20
CA ASN A 939 1.72 1.02 -42.15
C ASN A 939 2.86 1.71 -42.92
N LEU A 940 4.07 1.71 -42.37
CA LEU A 940 5.29 2.21 -43.02
C LEU A 940 6.04 1.12 -43.82
N GLY A 941 5.47 -0.09 -43.89
CA GLY A 941 6.05 -1.24 -44.62
C GLY A 941 7.08 -2.04 -43.83
N TYR A 942 7.12 -1.90 -42.51
CA TYR A 942 8.01 -2.67 -41.64
C TYR A 942 7.31 -3.91 -41.09
N GLU A 943 8.03 -5.03 -41.07
CA GLU A 943 7.62 -6.25 -40.37
C GLU A 943 8.24 -6.28 -38.98
N THR A 944 7.55 -6.91 -38.03
CA THR A 944 7.98 -6.97 -36.62
C THR A 944 8.52 -8.33 -36.22
N TYR A 945 9.54 -8.32 -35.39
CA TYR A 945 10.29 -9.48 -34.95
C TYR A 945 10.59 -9.37 -33.45
N TYR A 946 10.78 -10.50 -32.78
CA TYR A 946 11.29 -10.54 -31.40
C TYR A 946 12.59 -11.35 -31.35
N LEU A 947 13.41 -11.09 -30.33
CA LEU A 947 14.70 -11.75 -30.15
C LEU A 947 14.53 -13.08 -29.41
N VAL A 948 15.09 -14.16 -29.96
CA VAL A 948 15.32 -15.41 -29.24
C VAL A 948 16.79 -15.46 -28.83
N SER A 949 17.10 -14.95 -27.65
CA SER A 949 18.48 -14.71 -27.19
C SER A 949 19.35 -15.97 -27.18
N SER A 950 18.78 -17.13 -26.86
CA SER A 950 19.50 -18.41 -26.81
C SER A 950 20.02 -18.88 -28.17
N ILE A 951 19.44 -18.39 -29.27
CA ILE A 951 19.87 -18.62 -30.64
C ILE A 951 20.62 -17.39 -31.18
N GLY A 952 20.31 -16.20 -30.66
CA GLY A 952 20.90 -14.94 -31.06
C GLY A 952 20.36 -14.41 -32.38
N CYS A 953 19.10 -14.70 -32.70
CA CYS A 953 18.45 -14.25 -33.92
C CYS A 953 17.05 -13.69 -33.67
N LEU A 954 16.60 -12.85 -34.60
CA LEU A 954 15.26 -12.31 -34.67
C LEU A 954 14.32 -13.29 -35.37
N VAL A 955 13.14 -13.51 -34.80
CA VAL A 955 12.10 -14.37 -35.38
C VAL A 955 10.80 -13.60 -35.56
N PRO A 956 9.98 -13.93 -36.57
CA PRO A 956 8.74 -13.20 -36.85
C PRO A 956 7.83 -13.14 -35.62
N PHE A 957 7.32 -11.95 -35.32
CA PHE A 957 6.39 -11.72 -34.22
C PHE A 957 4.94 -11.88 -34.71
N ASP A 958 4.22 -12.85 -34.14
CA ASP A 958 2.81 -13.07 -34.44
C ASP A 958 1.91 -12.24 -33.52
N VAL A 959 1.33 -11.17 -34.08
CA VAL A 959 0.43 -10.24 -33.37
C VAL A 959 -0.84 -10.90 -32.83
N ASN A 960 -1.18 -12.11 -33.29
CA ASN A 960 -2.38 -12.83 -32.84
C ASN A 960 -2.13 -13.71 -31.63
N GLN A 961 -0.86 -13.92 -31.25
CA GLN A 961 -0.52 -14.68 -30.06
C GLN A 961 -0.38 -13.77 -28.83
N PRO A 962 -0.68 -14.30 -27.63
CA PRO A 962 -0.42 -13.57 -26.40
C PRO A 962 1.06 -13.18 -26.30
N VAL A 963 1.30 -11.89 -26.06
CA VAL A 963 2.64 -11.36 -25.80
C VAL A 963 3.11 -11.84 -24.44
N ASP A 964 4.36 -12.29 -24.34
CA ASP A 964 4.95 -12.67 -23.06
C ASP A 964 4.99 -11.46 -22.12
N GLY A 965 4.54 -11.65 -20.87
CA GLY A 965 4.47 -10.59 -19.86
C GLY A 965 5.80 -9.92 -19.53
N TYR A 966 6.94 -10.47 -19.96
CA TYR A 966 8.28 -9.90 -19.80
C TYR A 966 8.90 -9.36 -21.10
N GLN A 967 8.21 -9.39 -22.24
CA GLN A 967 8.74 -8.78 -23.46
C GLN A 967 8.82 -7.26 -23.29
N LEU A 968 10.01 -6.66 -23.46
CA LEU A 968 10.22 -5.21 -23.35
C LEU A 968 10.36 -4.57 -24.72
N ASN A 969 11.20 -5.15 -25.58
CA ASN A 969 11.54 -4.59 -26.89
C ASN A 969 11.05 -5.47 -28.04
N LEU A 970 10.76 -4.86 -29.18
CA LEU A 970 10.62 -5.56 -30.46
C LEU A 970 11.55 -4.93 -31.50
N PHE A 971 11.71 -5.64 -32.60
CA PHE A 971 12.47 -5.17 -33.76
C PHE A 971 11.54 -4.96 -34.95
N ALA A 972 11.81 -3.96 -35.76
CA ALA A 972 11.11 -3.68 -37.00
C ALA A 972 12.10 -3.44 -38.15
N CYS A 973 11.86 -4.06 -39.30
CA CYS A 973 12.62 -3.76 -40.52
C CYS A 973 11.79 -4.04 -41.79
N LYS A 974 12.15 -3.42 -42.91
CA LYS A 974 11.54 -3.72 -44.22
C LYS A 974 12.11 -5.02 -44.80
N ILE A 975 11.42 -5.57 -45.79
CA ILE A 975 11.75 -6.86 -46.41
C ILE A 975 13.19 -6.93 -46.96
N GLU A 976 13.74 -5.85 -47.52
CA GLU A 976 15.11 -5.89 -48.05
C GLU A 976 16.13 -6.00 -46.91
N ARG A 977 15.82 -5.36 -45.77
CA ARG A 977 16.66 -5.42 -44.57
C ARG A 977 16.53 -6.77 -43.87
N SER A 978 15.35 -7.37 -43.82
CA SER A 978 15.17 -8.70 -43.24
C SER A 978 15.95 -9.77 -44.00
N GLN A 979 16.00 -9.69 -45.34
CA GLN A 979 16.83 -10.56 -46.19
C GLN A 979 18.32 -10.41 -45.88
N GLN A 980 18.84 -9.18 -45.75
CA GLN A 980 20.24 -8.93 -45.38
C GLN A 980 20.59 -9.47 -44.00
N LEU A 981 19.67 -9.35 -43.03
CA LEU A 981 19.87 -9.91 -41.69
C LEU A 981 19.82 -11.43 -41.71
N ALA A 982 18.97 -12.03 -42.53
CA ALA A 982 18.91 -13.48 -42.70
C ALA A 982 20.19 -14.06 -43.34
N GLU A 983 20.76 -13.39 -44.35
CA GLU A 983 22.06 -13.76 -44.94
C GLU A 983 23.21 -13.73 -43.91
N ARG A 984 23.11 -12.83 -42.93
CA ARG A 984 24.06 -12.71 -41.81
C ARG A 984 23.80 -13.71 -40.68
N GLY A 985 22.73 -14.51 -40.75
CA GLY A 985 22.31 -15.34 -39.64
C GLY A 985 21.95 -14.49 -38.42
N LEU A 986 21.14 -13.45 -38.60
CA LEU A 986 20.63 -12.61 -37.50
C LEU A 986 19.10 -12.58 -37.49
N LEU A 987 18.44 -13.13 -38.51
CA LEU A 987 16.98 -13.14 -38.64
C LEU A 987 16.52 -14.41 -39.36
N VAL A 988 15.39 -14.96 -38.93
CA VAL A 988 14.75 -16.12 -39.56
C VAL A 988 13.56 -15.66 -40.40
N THR A 989 13.53 -16.02 -41.69
CA THR A 989 12.44 -15.67 -42.63
C THR A 989 11.45 -16.81 -42.85
N GLU A 990 11.90 -18.06 -42.79
CA GLU A 990 11.08 -19.27 -42.91
C GLU A 990 11.34 -20.17 -41.72
N ILE A 991 10.31 -20.80 -41.15
CA ILE A 991 10.43 -21.71 -40.00
C ILE A 991 9.87 -23.07 -40.42
N PRO A 992 10.68 -24.14 -40.49
CA PRO A 992 10.19 -25.48 -40.81
C PRO A 992 9.29 -26.00 -39.68
N GLU A 993 8.29 -26.80 -40.00
CA GLU A 993 7.39 -27.37 -38.98
C GLU A 993 8.12 -28.31 -38.01
N LYS A 994 9.00 -29.17 -38.53
CA LYS A 994 9.75 -30.15 -37.73
C LYS A 994 11.08 -30.52 -38.40
N PRO A 995 12.24 -30.23 -37.77
CA PRO A 995 13.54 -30.64 -38.30
C PRO A 995 13.75 -32.16 -38.29
N LEU A 996 14.57 -32.67 -39.21
CA LEU A 996 14.87 -34.10 -39.34
C LEU A 996 15.75 -34.56 -38.16
N LEU A 997 15.24 -35.52 -37.38
CA LEU A 997 16.02 -36.21 -36.34
C LEU A 997 16.53 -37.55 -36.88
N THR A 998 17.85 -37.68 -37.05
CA THR A 998 18.48 -38.88 -37.63
C THR A 998 18.78 -39.97 -36.58
N ASN A 999 18.94 -39.59 -35.31
CA ASN A 999 19.16 -40.50 -34.18
C ASN A 999 18.12 -40.22 -33.06
N PRO A 1000 17.15 -41.11 -32.81
CA PRO A 1000 16.12 -40.92 -31.79
C PRO A 1000 16.63 -41.04 -30.34
N SER A 1001 17.90 -41.42 -30.14
CA SER A 1001 18.56 -41.46 -28.82
C SER A 1001 19.68 -40.43 -28.70
N TYR A 1002 19.73 -39.43 -29.60
CA TYR A 1002 20.76 -38.40 -29.60
C TYR A 1002 20.87 -37.65 -28.26
N TRP A 1003 19.75 -37.42 -27.57
CA TRP A 1003 19.72 -36.77 -26.26
C TRP A 1003 20.61 -37.48 -25.23
N LEU A 1004 20.76 -38.82 -25.29
CA LEU A 1004 21.54 -39.59 -24.32
C LEU A 1004 23.04 -39.33 -24.48
N GLU A 1005 23.50 -39.21 -25.74
CA GLU A 1005 24.88 -38.82 -26.06
C GLU A 1005 25.14 -37.36 -25.67
N ALA A 1006 24.18 -36.47 -25.94
CA ALA A 1006 24.33 -35.03 -25.69
C ALA A 1006 24.28 -34.69 -24.20
N ILE A 1007 23.36 -35.28 -23.42
CA ILE A 1007 23.23 -35.03 -21.98
C ILE A 1007 24.43 -35.57 -21.20
N ALA A 1008 25.11 -36.61 -21.71
CA ALA A 1008 26.31 -37.19 -21.09
C ALA A 1008 27.52 -36.24 -21.08
N ILE A 1009 27.49 -35.19 -21.92
CA ILE A 1009 28.50 -34.12 -21.94
C ILE A 1009 28.30 -33.15 -20.76
N LEU A 1010 27.10 -33.11 -20.18
CA LEU A 1010 26.77 -32.24 -19.05
C LEU A 1010 27.21 -32.91 -17.74
N ASN A 1011 28.11 -32.26 -17.00
CA ASN A 1011 28.79 -32.92 -15.87
C ASN A 1011 27.84 -33.29 -14.72
N TYR A 1012 26.72 -32.56 -14.53
CA TYR A 1012 25.73 -32.90 -13.49
C TYR A 1012 25.03 -34.24 -13.79
N ALA A 1013 24.98 -34.67 -15.06
CA ALA A 1013 24.28 -35.88 -15.47
C ALA A 1013 25.07 -37.16 -15.16
N THR A 1014 26.40 -37.06 -14.98
CA THR A 1014 27.30 -38.22 -14.82
C THR A 1014 26.82 -39.26 -13.78
N PRO A 1015 26.33 -38.87 -12.58
CA PRO A 1015 25.86 -39.84 -11.58
C PRO A 1015 24.61 -40.63 -12.00
N PHE A 1016 23.85 -40.16 -12.99
CA PHE A 1016 22.55 -40.71 -13.38
C PHE A 1016 22.56 -41.48 -14.70
N LEU A 1017 23.67 -41.44 -15.47
CA LEU A 1017 23.70 -41.95 -16.85
C LEU A 1017 23.27 -43.43 -16.98
N ASN A 1018 23.74 -44.30 -16.08
CA ASN A 1018 23.35 -45.72 -16.10
C ASN A 1018 21.83 -45.89 -15.89
N GLN A 1019 21.26 -45.15 -14.93
CA GLN A 1019 19.82 -45.19 -14.63
C GLN A 1019 18.99 -44.63 -15.79
N TRP A 1020 19.43 -43.53 -16.41
CA TRP A 1020 18.72 -42.92 -17.52
C TRP A 1020 18.82 -43.73 -18.82
N GLN A 1021 19.92 -44.49 -19.01
CA GLN A 1021 20.02 -45.44 -20.11
C GLN A 1021 19.01 -46.58 -19.95
N GLU A 1022 18.79 -47.09 -18.73
CA GLU A 1022 17.73 -48.06 -18.45
C GLU A 1022 16.33 -47.46 -18.68
N TYR A 1023 16.09 -46.23 -18.20
CA TYR A 1023 14.83 -45.51 -18.41
C TYR A 1023 14.45 -45.41 -19.89
N ALA A 1024 15.43 -45.16 -20.76
CA ALA A 1024 15.23 -45.07 -22.21
C ALA A 1024 14.71 -46.38 -22.84
N THR A 1025 14.94 -47.54 -22.22
CA THR A 1025 14.58 -48.85 -22.76
C THR A 1025 13.20 -49.36 -22.31
N VAL A 1026 12.66 -48.83 -21.20
CA VAL A 1026 11.41 -49.30 -20.58
C VAL A 1026 10.26 -48.34 -20.93
N SER A 1027 9.76 -48.42 -22.17
CA SER A 1027 8.91 -47.36 -22.75
C SER A 1027 7.42 -47.39 -22.34
N LYS A 1028 6.92 -46.28 -21.78
CA LYS A 1028 5.50 -45.85 -21.78
C LYS A 1028 5.29 -44.67 -22.76
N THR A 1029 4.08 -44.45 -23.27
CA THR A 1029 3.79 -43.45 -24.32
C THR A 1029 4.14 -42.00 -23.92
N ASP A 1030 3.93 -41.61 -22.65
CA ASP A 1030 4.26 -40.26 -22.18
C ASP A 1030 5.78 -40.03 -22.05
N SER A 1031 6.54 -41.07 -21.69
CA SER A 1031 8.01 -41.03 -21.65
C SER A 1031 8.61 -40.82 -23.04
N GLN A 1032 8.00 -41.36 -24.11
CA GLN A 1032 8.49 -41.18 -25.48
C GLN A 1032 8.41 -39.73 -25.93
N VAL A 1033 7.29 -39.05 -25.69
CA VAL A 1033 7.10 -37.63 -26.05
C VAL A 1033 8.10 -36.75 -25.30
N TYR A 1034 8.35 -37.04 -24.02
CA TYR A 1034 9.33 -36.30 -23.23
C TYR A 1034 10.77 -36.46 -23.75
N LEU A 1035 11.19 -37.70 -24.04
CA LEU A 1035 12.53 -37.97 -24.59
C LEU A 1035 12.69 -37.39 -26.01
N GLU A 1036 11.62 -37.37 -26.81
CA GLU A 1036 11.60 -36.65 -28.09
C GLU A 1036 11.83 -35.15 -27.88
N GLY A 1037 11.15 -34.55 -26.89
CA GLY A 1037 11.40 -33.16 -26.49
C GLY A 1037 12.86 -32.88 -26.12
N LEU A 1038 13.52 -33.77 -25.37
CA LEU A 1038 14.95 -33.65 -25.04
C LEU A 1038 15.85 -33.77 -26.28
N ASN A 1039 15.55 -34.67 -27.22
CA ASN A 1039 16.30 -34.77 -28.48
C ASN A 1039 16.28 -33.43 -29.23
N TYR A 1040 15.09 -32.84 -29.36
CA TYR A 1040 14.93 -31.59 -30.07
C TYR A 1040 15.55 -30.39 -29.34
N PHE A 1041 15.61 -30.41 -28.01
CA PHE A 1041 16.38 -29.42 -27.25
C PHE A 1041 17.86 -29.45 -27.63
N PHE A 1042 18.49 -30.63 -27.59
CA PHE A 1042 19.91 -30.75 -27.95
C PHE A 1042 20.15 -30.55 -29.45
N LEU A 1043 19.22 -30.96 -30.30
CA LEU A 1043 19.27 -30.70 -31.73
C LEU A 1043 19.31 -29.19 -32.00
N ALA A 1044 18.51 -28.39 -31.28
CA ALA A 1044 18.51 -26.93 -31.38
C ALA A 1044 19.86 -26.29 -31.02
N LYS A 1045 20.73 -26.98 -30.29
CA LYS A 1045 22.09 -26.53 -29.93
C LYS A 1045 23.16 -26.95 -30.92
N THR A 1046 22.80 -27.66 -31.98
CA THR A 1046 23.76 -28.17 -32.97
C THR A 1046 24.22 -27.04 -33.90
N PRO A 1047 25.52 -26.68 -33.93
CA PRO A 1047 26.01 -25.54 -34.73
C PRO A 1047 25.90 -25.73 -36.24
N SER A 1048 25.76 -26.97 -36.72
CA SER A 1048 25.62 -27.27 -38.15
C SER A 1048 24.22 -27.02 -38.70
N LEU A 1049 23.22 -26.82 -37.84
CA LEU A 1049 21.87 -26.45 -38.27
C LEU A 1049 21.79 -24.96 -38.57
N SER A 1050 20.95 -24.60 -39.54
CA SER A 1050 20.57 -23.21 -39.73
C SER A 1050 19.80 -22.69 -38.51
N GLN A 1051 19.82 -21.37 -38.27
CA GLN A 1051 19.08 -20.77 -37.14
C GLN A 1051 17.58 -21.02 -37.22
N SER A 1052 17.05 -21.13 -38.44
CA SER A 1052 15.66 -21.53 -38.69
C SER A 1052 15.36 -22.94 -38.15
N GLU A 1053 16.23 -23.91 -38.47
CA GLU A 1053 16.11 -25.28 -37.98
C GLU A 1053 16.35 -25.36 -36.46
N GLN A 1054 17.28 -24.57 -35.93
CA GLN A 1054 17.52 -24.47 -34.48
C GLN A 1054 16.28 -23.95 -33.75
N PHE A 1055 15.66 -22.87 -34.25
CA PHE A 1055 14.44 -22.31 -33.66
C PHE A 1055 13.27 -23.29 -33.76
N ALA A 1056 13.07 -23.91 -34.92
CA ALA A 1056 12.04 -24.94 -35.10
C ALA A 1056 12.24 -26.13 -34.15
N ALA A 1057 13.47 -26.60 -33.97
CA ALA A 1057 13.79 -27.65 -33.01
C ALA A 1057 13.47 -27.23 -31.57
N LEU A 1058 13.85 -26.01 -31.17
CA LEU A 1058 13.58 -25.51 -29.83
C LEU A 1058 12.08 -25.33 -29.56
N LYS A 1059 11.33 -24.82 -30.54
CA LYS A 1059 9.87 -24.71 -30.48
C LYS A 1059 9.22 -26.08 -30.33
N TYR A 1060 9.63 -27.06 -31.15
CA TYR A 1060 9.10 -28.42 -31.07
C TYR A 1060 9.44 -29.09 -29.73
N SER A 1061 10.65 -28.85 -29.21
CA SER A 1061 11.06 -29.30 -27.88
C SER A 1061 10.13 -28.77 -26.78
N PHE A 1062 9.80 -27.48 -26.81
CA PHE A 1062 8.89 -26.85 -25.86
C PHE A 1062 7.50 -27.52 -25.90
N GLU A 1063 6.94 -27.71 -27.09
CA GLU A 1063 5.62 -28.34 -27.29
C GLU A 1063 5.59 -29.77 -26.72
N CYS A 1064 6.59 -30.59 -27.02
CA CYS A 1064 6.73 -31.95 -26.51
C CYS A 1064 6.86 -31.99 -24.97
N ILE A 1065 7.74 -31.16 -24.40
CA ILE A 1065 7.98 -31.15 -22.94
C ILE A 1065 6.75 -30.60 -22.20
N GLN A 1066 6.09 -29.57 -22.73
CA GLN A 1066 4.85 -29.04 -22.15
C GLN A 1066 3.75 -30.11 -22.15
N GLN A 1067 3.57 -30.83 -23.26
CA GLN A 1067 2.62 -31.94 -23.35
C GLN A 1067 2.96 -33.06 -22.33
N ALA A 1068 4.24 -33.39 -22.18
CA ALA A 1068 4.68 -34.41 -21.22
C ALA A 1068 4.45 -34.00 -19.76
N VAL A 1069 4.67 -32.72 -19.41
CA VAL A 1069 4.37 -32.18 -18.07
C VAL A 1069 2.87 -32.24 -17.78
N GLN A 1070 2.02 -31.86 -18.75
CA GLN A 1070 0.57 -31.92 -18.60
C GLN A 1070 0.07 -33.36 -18.41
N ALA A 1071 0.67 -34.33 -19.10
CA ALA A 1071 0.30 -35.73 -18.99
C ALA A 1071 0.74 -36.35 -17.65
N LYS A 1072 1.94 -36.02 -17.17
CA LYS A 1072 2.49 -36.54 -15.91
C LYS A 1072 3.52 -35.54 -15.34
N PRO A 1073 3.11 -34.67 -14.40
CA PRO A 1073 4.01 -33.69 -13.80
C PRO A 1073 5.01 -34.37 -12.85
N SER A 1074 6.25 -33.89 -12.87
CA SER A 1074 7.34 -34.33 -11.99
C SER A 1074 8.35 -33.19 -11.82
N LEU A 1075 9.14 -33.22 -10.74
CA LEU A 1075 10.18 -32.22 -10.50
C LEU A 1075 11.15 -32.11 -11.69
N THR A 1076 11.59 -33.26 -12.22
CA THR A 1076 12.50 -33.37 -13.37
C THR A 1076 11.89 -32.75 -14.64
N ARG A 1077 10.62 -33.04 -14.96
CA ARG A 1077 9.97 -32.47 -16.15
C ARG A 1077 9.71 -30.97 -16.00
N TYR A 1078 9.37 -30.50 -14.80
CA TYR A 1078 9.23 -29.06 -14.53
C TYR A 1078 10.57 -28.33 -14.68
N CYS A 1079 11.69 -28.90 -14.23
CA CYS A 1079 13.01 -28.32 -14.46
C CYS A 1079 13.29 -28.16 -15.96
N SER A 1080 13.04 -29.22 -16.75
CA SER A 1080 13.19 -29.18 -18.20
C SER A 1080 12.27 -28.16 -18.87
N LEU A 1081 10.99 -28.09 -18.47
CA LEU A 1081 10.06 -27.11 -19.01
C LEU A 1081 10.51 -25.67 -18.71
N ALA A 1082 10.93 -25.39 -17.47
CA ALA A 1082 11.44 -24.07 -17.10
C ALA A 1082 12.65 -23.67 -17.94
N ARG A 1083 13.56 -24.61 -18.21
CA ARG A 1083 14.76 -24.41 -19.04
C ARG A 1083 14.40 -24.12 -20.50
N VAL A 1084 13.62 -25.00 -21.13
CA VAL A 1084 13.25 -24.87 -22.55
C VAL A 1084 12.38 -23.65 -22.80
N ALA A 1085 11.42 -23.35 -21.90
CA ALA A 1085 10.60 -22.15 -22.01
C ALA A 1085 11.45 -20.88 -22.00
N ALA A 1086 12.43 -20.78 -21.09
CA ALA A 1086 13.30 -19.62 -21.01
C ALA A 1086 14.13 -19.44 -22.28
N GLU A 1087 14.71 -20.52 -22.81
CA GLU A 1087 15.53 -20.44 -24.02
C GLU A 1087 14.73 -20.12 -25.28
N LEU A 1088 13.45 -20.53 -25.33
CA LEU A 1088 12.55 -20.16 -26.43
C LEU A 1088 12.09 -18.70 -26.37
N GLY A 1089 12.37 -17.97 -25.27
CA GLY A 1089 11.87 -16.62 -25.04
C GLY A 1089 10.48 -16.57 -24.40
N LYS A 1090 9.97 -17.69 -23.85
CA LYS A 1090 8.73 -17.77 -23.06
C LYS A 1090 9.03 -17.60 -21.58
N ARG A 1091 9.56 -16.42 -21.21
CA ARG A 1091 10.01 -16.10 -19.84
C ARG A 1091 8.90 -16.25 -18.82
N GLN A 1092 7.67 -15.82 -19.13
CA GLN A 1092 6.55 -15.94 -18.19
C GLN A 1092 6.27 -17.40 -17.80
N VAL A 1093 6.21 -18.30 -18.80
CA VAL A 1093 6.01 -19.74 -18.56
C VAL A 1093 7.13 -20.32 -17.71
N SER A 1094 8.38 -19.87 -17.93
CA SER A 1094 9.53 -20.29 -17.12
C SER A 1094 9.39 -19.86 -15.65
N VAL A 1095 9.01 -18.60 -15.38
CA VAL A 1095 8.83 -18.07 -14.03
C VAL A 1095 7.70 -18.79 -13.29
N GLU A 1096 6.56 -18.99 -13.94
CA GLU A 1096 5.43 -19.72 -13.36
C GLU A 1096 5.81 -21.18 -13.02
N THR A 1097 6.59 -21.83 -13.89
CA THR A 1097 7.10 -23.18 -13.66
C THR A 1097 8.08 -23.23 -12.49
N LEU A 1098 8.98 -22.25 -12.37
CA LEU A 1098 9.92 -22.14 -11.25
C LEU A 1098 9.22 -21.90 -9.91
N GLN A 1099 8.16 -21.08 -9.90
CA GLN A 1099 7.34 -20.87 -8.69
C GLN A 1099 6.66 -22.18 -8.23
N GLN A 1100 6.20 -23.01 -9.17
CA GLN A 1100 5.67 -24.34 -8.87
C GLN A 1100 6.75 -25.25 -8.28
N LEU A 1101 7.97 -25.22 -8.83
CA LEU A 1101 9.11 -25.97 -8.31
C LEU A 1101 9.48 -25.56 -6.87
N ILE A 1102 9.49 -24.26 -6.55
CA ILE A 1102 9.74 -23.77 -5.18
C ILE A 1102 8.65 -24.29 -4.23
N THR A 1103 7.38 -24.26 -4.66
CA THR A 1103 6.27 -24.80 -3.87
C THR A 1103 6.43 -26.30 -3.61
N TYR A 1104 6.89 -27.05 -4.63
CA TYR A 1104 7.15 -28.48 -4.52
C TYR A 1104 8.29 -28.79 -3.54
N LEU A 1105 9.38 -28.00 -3.56
CA LEU A 1105 10.50 -28.16 -2.62
C LEU A 1105 10.08 -27.85 -1.18
N ASN A 1106 9.27 -26.81 -0.97
CA ASN A 1106 8.78 -26.41 0.35
C ASN A 1106 7.79 -27.43 0.96
N SER A 1107 7.21 -28.32 0.16
CA SER A 1107 6.28 -29.34 0.66
C SER A 1107 6.96 -30.52 1.36
N GLY A 1108 8.30 -30.56 1.43
CA GLY A 1108 9.05 -31.66 2.03
C GLY A 1108 9.00 -32.98 1.23
N SER A 1109 8.59 -32.93 -0.04
CA SER A 1109 8.51 -34.13 -0.90
C SER A 1109 9.90 -34.71 -1.14
N LEU A 1110 10.01 -36.05 -1.10
CA LEU A 1110 11.28 -36.73 -1.33
C LEU A 1110 11.75 -36.51 -2.78
N ILE A 1111 12.92 -35.89 -2.97
CA ILE A 1111 13.49 -35.61 -4.29
C ILE A 1111 13.84 -36.93 -4.97
N LYS A 1112 13.22 -37.20 -6.12
CA LYS A 1112 13.50 -38.35 -6.97
C LYS A 1112 13.87 -37.90 -8.37
N VAL A 1113 15.02 -38.36 -8.84
CA VAL A 1113 15.54 -38.09 -10.21
C VAL A 1113 15.51 -39.38 -11.00
N ASP A 1114 14.29 -39.92 -11.17
CA ASP A 1114 14.07 -41.24 -11.79
C ASP A 1114 14.05 -41.18 -13.33
N GLU A 1115 14.03 -39.98 -13.91
CA GLU A 1115 14.03 -39.73 -15.36
C GLU A 1115 14.99 -38.57 -15.70
N PRO A 1116 15.55 -38.54 -16.94
CA PRO A 1116 16.46 -37.47 -17.36
C PRO A 1116 15.79 -36.09 -17.29
N PHE A 1117 16.56 -35.05 -17.03
CA PHE A 1117 16.06 -33.67 -16.98
C PHE A 1117 17.11 -32.68 -17.40
N LEU A 1118 16.70 -31.46 -17.75
CA LEU A 1118 17.61 -30.34 -17.95
C LEU A 1118 17.63 -29.48 -16.67
N PRO A 1119 18.81 -29.00 -16.21
CA PRO A 1119 18.86 -28.02 -15.15
C PRO A 1119 18.09 -26.75 -15.56
N VAL A 1120 17.52 -26.05 -14.61
CA VAL A 1120 16.66 -24.87 -14.87
C VAL A 1120 17.38 -23.71 -15.57
N SER A 1121 18.72 -23.70 -15.55
CA SER A 1121 19.59 -22.70 -16.19
C SER A 1121 20.92 -23.32 -16.66
N GLN A 1122 21.53 -22.75 -17.70
CA GLN A 1122 22.78 -23.20 -18.33
C GLN A 1122 23.96 -23.22 -17.38
N GLN A 1123 23.96 -22.30 -16.42
CA GLN A 1123 25.05 -22.17 -15.45
C GLN A 1123 25.28 -23.46 -14.65
N TYR A 1124 24.27 -24.32 -14.58
CA TYR A 1124 24.31 -25.57 -13.84
C TYR A 1124 24.66 -26.79 -14.70
N ASP A 1125 24.79 -26.63 -16.03
CA ASP A 1125 25.06 -27.74 -16.96
C ASP A 1125 26.37 -28.48 -16.65
N HIS A 1126 27.37 -27.79 -16.11
CA HIS A 1126 28.69 -28.37 -15.79
C HIS A 1126 29.07 -28.30 -14.31
N GLN A 1127 28.18 -27.80 -13.45
CA GLN A 1127 28.44 -27.68 -12.01
C GLN A 1127 28.21 -29.04 -11.33
N ILE A 1128 29.26 -29.61 -10.74
CA ILE A 1128 29.21 -30.92 -10.07
C ILE A 1128 28.71 -30.73 -8.63
N PHE A 1129 27.66 -31.45 -8.23
CA PHE A 1129 27.04 -31.32 -6.91
C PHE A 1129 27.64 -32.21 -5.81
N ASN A 1130 28.61 -33.09 -6.12
CA ASN A 1130 29.39 -33.88 -5.13
C ASN A 1130 28.54 -34.57 -4.02
N ASN A 1131 27.46 -35.24 -4.41
CA ASN A 1131 26.46 -35.89 -3.53
C ASN A 1131 25.50 -34.94 -2.77
N ASN A 1132 25.57 -33.62 -2.98
CA ASN A 1132 24.61 -32.64 -2.44
C ASN A 1132 23.60 -32.17 -3.50
N LEU A 1133 22.83 -33.13 -4.04
CA LEU A 1133 21.84 -32.88 -5.08
C LEU A 1133 20.70 -31.96 -4.60
N GLN A 1134 20.33 -32.04 -3.31
CA GLN A 1134 19.21 -31.29 -2.75
C GLN A 1134 19.52 -29.79 -2.69
N ASP A 1135 20.66 -29.38 -2.11
CA ASP A 1135 21.02 -27.97 -2.10
C ASP A 1135 21.28 -27.45 -3.51
N TRP A 1136 21.89 -28.27 -4.39
CA TRP A 1136 22.09 -27.90 -5.78
C TRP A 1136 20.77 -27.62 -6.53
N LEU A 1137 19.74 -28.46 -6.34
CA LEU A 1137 18.41 -28.22 -6.91
C LEU A 1137 17.74 -26.98 -6.30
N LEU A 1138 17.79 -26.83 -4.98
CA LEU A 1138 17.20 -25.69 -4.28
C LEU A 1138 17.81 -24.36 -4.74
N VAL A 1139 19.14 -24.29 -4.73
CA VAL A 1139 19.92 -23.13 -5.16
C VAL A 1139 19.64 -22.83 -6.63
N SER A 1140 19.73 -23.84 -7.50
CA SER A 1140 19.50 -23.63 -8.94
C SER A 1140 18.10 -23.13 -9.25
N ILE A 1141 17.07 -23.65 -8.58
CA ILE A 1141 15.68 -23.24 -8.78
C ILE A 1141 15.45 -21.82 -8.25
N ILE A 1142 15.85 -21.53 -7.02
CA ILE A 1142 15.62 -20.22 -6.40
C ILE A 1142 16.40 -19.12 -7.12
N GLU A 1143 17.69 -19.34 -7.42
CA GLU A 1143 18.51 -18.37 -8.12
C GLU A 1143 17.98 -18.09 -9.52
N THR A 1144 17.61 -19.13 -10.26
CA THR A 1144 17.02 -18.96 -11.60
C THR A 1144 15.67 -18.26 -11.52
N PHE A 1145 14.87 -18.52 -10.49
CA PHE A 1145 13.60 -17.84 -10.26
C PHE A 1145 13.81 -16.35 -9.99
N GLU A 1146 14.73 -15.99 -9.08
CA GLU A 1146 15.06 -14.60 -8.79
C GLU A 1146 15.52 -13.84 -10.04
N ASN A 1147 16.42 -14.46 -10.81
CA ASN A 1147 16.97 -13.87 -12.03
C ASN A 1147 15.92 -13.70 -13.15
N ARG A 1148 14.82 -14.46 -13.11
CA ARG A 1148 13.77 -14.40 -14.14
C ARG A 1148 12.50 -13.68 -13.70
N ARG A 1149 12.13 -13.66 -12.43
CA ARG A 1149 10.88 -13.02 -11.96
C ARG A 1149 10.95 -11.51 -11.97
N VAL A 1150 12.15 -10.94 -11.85
CA VAL A 1150 12.41 -9.49 -11.91
C VAL A 1150 13.66 -9.22 -12.74
N PHE A 1151 13.69 -8.08 -13.44
CA PHE A 1151 14.85 -7.69 -14.25
C PHE A 1151 16.05 -7.30 -13.40
N SER A 1152 15.79 -6.65 -12.26
CA SER A 1152 16.78 -6.31 -11.24
C SER A 1152 16.13 -6.37 -9.87
N SER A 1153 16.94 -6.64 -8.85
CA SER A 1153 16.53 -6.55 -7.45
C SER A 1153 16.06 -5.14 -7.06
N TYR A 1154 16.39 -4.11 -7.86
CA TYR A 1154 15.88 -2.74 -7.75
C TYR A 1154 14.34 -2.69 -7.61
N PHE A 1155 13.61 -3.57 -8.29
CA PHE A 1155 12.14 -3.56 -8.32
C PHE A 1155 11.48 -4.41 -7.22
N SER A 1156 12.25 -5.22 -6.48
CA SER A 1156 11.69 -6.15 -5.49
C SER A 1156 12.59 -6.37 -4.28
N VAL A 1157 13.25 -5.32 -3.81
CA VAL A 1157 14.35 -5.35 -2.84
C VAL A 1157 14.06 -6.29 -1.64
N GLN A 1158 12.93 -6.11 -0.94
CA GLN A 1158 12.58 -6.92 0.23
C GLN A 1158 12.36 -8.41 -0.09
N GLN A 1159 11.70 -8.71 -1.21
CA GLN A 1159 11.45 -10.09 -1.63
C GLN A 1159 12.74 -10.77 -2.09
N THR A 1160 13.61 -10.03 -2.78
CA THR A 1160 14.92 -10.51 -3.22
C THR A 1160 15.77 -10.91 -2.02
N VAL A 1161 15.85 -10.05 -0.99
CA VAL A 1161 16.59 -10.35 0.25
C VAL A 1161 16.04 -11.61 0.92
N SER A 1162 14.71 -11.70 1.10
CA SER A 1162 14.06 -12.87 1.70
C SER A 1162 14.33 -14.17 0.94
N LEU A 1163 14.43 -14.11 -0.39
CA LEU A 1163 14.61 -15.28 -1.23
C LEU A 1163 16.08 -15.70 -1.29
N LEU A 1164 17.01 -14.76 -1.52
CA LEU A 1164 18.43 -15.07 -1.67
C LEU A 1164 19.08 -15.46 -0.34
N ASN A 1165 18.61 -14.96 0.80
CA ASN A 1165 19.07 -15.42 2.13
C ASN A 1165 18.87 -16.93 2.34
N GLN A 1166 17.90 -17.55 1.67
CA GLN A 1166 17.67 -19.00 1.78
C GLN A 1166 18.76 -19.84 1.11
N ILE A 1167 19.51 -19.25 0.17
CA ILE A 1167 20.46 -19.97 -0.69
C ILE A 1167 21.89 -19.48 -0.60
N VAL A 1168 22.14 -18.25 -0.13
CA VAL A 1168 23.50 -17.68 -0.07
C VAL A 1168 24.39 -18.41 0.94
N GLN A 1169 23.81 -19.01 1.99
CA GLN A 1169 24.55 -19.87 2.93
C GLN A 1169 24.76 -21.30 2.44
N LYS A 1170 24.21 -21.65 1.27
CA LYS A 1170 24.32 -22.99 0.68
C LYS A 1170 25.44 -23.02 -0.36
N PRO A 1171 26.11 -24.17 -0.55
CA PRO A 1171 27.02 -24.33 -1.67
C PRO A 1171 26.28 -24.08 -3.00
N PHE A 1172 26.99 -23.74 -4.07
CA PHE A 1172 26.51 -23.66 -5.46
C PHE A 1172 25.87 -22.34 -5.93
N HIS A 1173 25.62 -21.36 -5.06
CA HIS A 1173 25.08 -20.06 -5.48
C HIS A 1173 26.11 -19.29 -6.31
N SER A 1174 25.66 -18.41 -7.20
CA SER A 1174 26.56 -17.60 -8.02
C SER A 1174 26.96 -16.29 -7.33
N HIS A 1175 28.08 -15.71 -7.79
CA HIS A 1175 28.47 -14.34 -7.43
C HIS A 1175 27.40 -13.31 -7.78
N GLN A 1176 26.56 -13.57 -8.79
CA GLN A 1176 25.46 -12.68 -9.14
C GLN A 1176 24.41 -12.63 -8.01
N SER A 1177 24.12 -13.76 -7.37
CA SER A 1177 23.25 -13.81 -6.19
C SER A 1177 23.84 -13.05 -5.01
N GLU A 1178 25.15 -13.17 -4.76
CA GLU A 1178 25.86 -12.40 -3.74
C GLU A 1178 25.74 -10.89 -4.02
N SER A 1179 26.10 -10.44 -5.23
CA SER A 1179 26.03 -9.02 -5.62
C SER A 1179 24.61 -8.46 -5.54
N ARG A 1180 23.60 -9.22 -5.97
CA ARG A 1180 22.19 -8.85 -5.86
C ARG A 1180 21.76 -8.67 -4.41
N LEU A 1181 22.13 -9.60 -3.54
CA LEU A 1181 21.81 -9.51 -2.12
C LEU A 1181 22.52 -8.31 -1.47
N ILE A 1182 23.80 -8.09 -1.76
CA ILE A 1182 24.60 -6.95 -1.25
C ILE A 1182 23.95 -5.62 -1.64
N LEU A 1183 23.66 -5.40 -2.93
CA LEU A 1183 23.06 -4.14 -3.38
C LEU A 1183 21.65 -3.94 -2.85
N ALA A 1184 20.85 -5.01 -2.75
CA ALA A 1184 19.51 -4.95 -2.20
C ALA A 1184 19.53 -4.53 -0.72
N ASN A 1185 20.42 -5.13 0.08
CA ASN A 1185 20.62 -4.74 1.47
C ASN A 1185 21.10 -3.28 1.58
N LYS A 1186 22.11 -2.88 0.80
CA LYS A 1186 22.64 -1.50 0.82
C LYS A 1186 21.61 -0.45 0.42
N ARG A 1187 20.69 -0.79 -0.47
CA ARG A 1187 19.59 0.10 -0.83
C ARG A 1187 18.51 0.18 0.25
N ILE A 1188 18.19 -0.93 0.92
CA ILE A 1188 17.31 -0.90 2.10
C ILE A 1188 17.93 0.02 3.16
N GLU A 1189 19.22 -0.13 3.45
CA GLU A 1189 19.97 0.76 4.36
C GLU A 1189 19.81 2.23 3.92
N GLY A 1190 20.06 2.55 2.65
CA GLY A 1190 19.92 3.90 2.08
C GLY A 1190 18.51 4.49 2.07
N GLU A 1191 17.46 3.68 1.84
CA GLU A 1191 16.06 4.12 1.87
C GLU A 1191 15.58 4.42 3.29
N LEU A 1192 16.06 3.68 4.29
CA LEU A 1192 15.85 3.98 5.72
C LEU A 1192 16.51 5.32 6.10
N TYR A 1193 17.68 5.65 5.53
CA TYR A 1193 18.28 6.99 5.69
C TYR A 1193 17.49 8.12 5.01
N ALA A 1194 16.89 7.88 3.84
CA ALA A 1194 16.12 8.89 3.10
C ALA A 1194 14.76 9.19 3.76
N ILE A 1195 14.06 8.17 4.25
CA ILE A 1195 12.77 8.31 4.95
C ILE A 1195 12.93 9.03 6.29
N GLY A 1196 14.05 8.82 6.99
CA GLY A 1196 14.42 9.59 8.18
C GLY A 1196 14.74 11.07 7.92
N SER A 1197 15.03 11.46 6.67
CA SER A 1197 15.43 12.83 6.31
C SER A 1197 14.30 13.74 5.78
N ILE A 1198 13.15 13.16 5.39
CA ILE A 1198 11.95 13.92 4.95
C ILE A 1198 11.04 14.29 6.15
N LYS A 1199 11.36 13.81 7.36
CA LYS A 1199 10.72 14.23 8.61
C LYS A 1199 11.71 14.89 9.56
N ILE A 1200 12.10 16.12 9.26
CA ILE A 1200 12.49 17.14 10.24
C ILE A 1200 11.81 18.46 9.88
#